data_AF-A0A7Y3RMC4-F1
#
_entry.id   AF-A0A7Y3RMC4-F1
#
_cell.length_a   1.000
_cell.length_b   1.000
_cell.length_c   1.000
_cell.angle_alpha   90.00
_cell.angle_beta   90.00
_cell.angle_gamma   90.00
#
_symmetry.space_group_name_H-M   'P 1'
#
loop_
_entity.id
_entity.type
_entity.pdbx_description
1 polymer ?
#
loop_
_entity_poly.entity_id
_entity_poly.type
_entity_poly.pdbx_seq_one_letter_code
_entity_poly.pdbx_strand_id
1 'polypeptide(L)'
;MKKILSQLQNPFKSVKPAGGAPTTHESVAAEGAAQSLLFEIDEQLSGQIIGWLVANAEKRLSFVIDDEVSVAIELNQRRPDVAVALGVDELCGFATILPRHLFDDRLHEVAVVETDQVSGHFSCLGVRQVRLRASAGAIAYIEYVERHSISGWANVPAGSELVCRVGEGMLEEPLTSPRRDVDNHLLLPTRTAIGFSFPVPATFQWQDDDVVEIVARHNGSELTLGENSLVNAPLAKPSGQIDGLSKDTVFGWATATSQGNFAVRLDGETVLPLNTSIDRPDVAEVFRTGDEAVGFELPLLDGFLDTETVRVELLFVSDSEPIVCDEKILSATISGDVPTPTHQLPARRRRAAVVCWDLAHNPAGRALVLYQILELLFDEVTLIGPMFPRFGTSVWAPIAENENLNIVTGVVDGFSDLEAFANEAASQSFDFVWLCKPRYPTLFIGLTIWERCQPTIMLDIDDYEFAFFKERQINGEASALLSSLRSDQVHLADLAGTTLAHSVIGAFDHVTVSNPSLQSIFGGTIVAHSRDESQFDAALFDRQALRASSGLPIEAKVVVFVGTVRRHKGVLEIARAIGKSSRSDLRLLVAGTFEDDRIREEIEEAACGRAILLSDVSFSELPTVLAMGDLVCLPQDASAETSYYQLPSKVADALAFGMSVLLNDLAPFENLKDIPGVFFRQDDESLEAALDRVLESAIDKERVRETFLSRFSHSSNAMRVSAMTDTGRRRASSFDHATAFPQIMGRTSKHLISKIHRKHVDASQRDLVILWKQVDSGLFGRRVDMVAEYLVRDGHFDRVIIIDHPLSLAGFRDLEKRAASMPLSNASIVLSRFVGKYFGHFDKASLVQRSFVYSNRSEMLFGRRLPSFTELKSSFQAFFDEVGLSAGASLLVCPYVECLDELLAAAKFDAVFADLIDDEREFATTEERRRLVEASYGKAISSSSAVFTNNERMRETFSSFCDAEKIHVVPNGVERHSLSADEVIRVRPSVPGGPVIGYVGNLRDRVDASLISYLARTLPHATIVLVGPTGGNASIEQLAEIENVVLTGALTYEDSTRIAAGFDIAIMPHRINELTGSMNPLKFVLYRELGLPIVSTAVSNLLGGTAEGVILTSDDPKEFTRGVSMMLERLKTGEVKVEPLPSGFYWSARVAEIAEIMGEFTDLKKERQSGLEEEQEQFNTGTFLQA
;
A
#
# COMPACT_ATOMS: atom_id res chain seq x y z
N MET A 1 26.13 -36.42 -31.73
CA MET A 1 24.99 -36.37 -32.69
C MET A 1 24.10 -37.62 -32.66
N LYS A 2 24.27 -38.64 -33.53
CA LYS A 2 23.19 -39.59 -33.92
C LYS A 2 22.35 -40.21 -32.78
N LYS A 3 22.96 -40.59 -31.65
CA LYS A 3 22.23 -41.15 -30.49
C LYS A 3 21.27 -40.12 -29.87
N ILE A 4 21.74 -38.90 -29.62
CA ILE A 4 20.96 -37.75 -29.10
C ILE A 4 19.81 -37.40 -30.04
N LEU A 5 20.10 -37.29 -31.35
CA LEU A 5 19.09 -37.00 -32.38
C LEU A 5 17.94 -38.02 -32.40
N SER A 6 18.23 -39.31 -32.13
CA SER A 6 17.20 -40.35 -32.07
C SER A 6 16.29 -40.29 -30.83
N GLN A 7 16.71 -39.60 -29.77
CA GLN A 7 15.95 -39.48 -28.52
C GLN A 7 15.04 -38.24 -28.53
N LEU A 8 15.50 -37.12 -29.09
CA LEU A 8 14.71 -35.89 -29.22
C LEU A 8 13.48 -36.04 -30.14
N GLN A 9 13.55 -36.94 -31.14
CA GLN A 9 12.47 -37.13 -32.13
C GLN A 9 11.34 -38.11 -31.71
N ASN A 10 11.32 -38.63 -30.47
CA ASN A 10 10.26 -39.57 -30.06
C ASN A 10 10.00 -39.66 -28.53
N PRO A 11 9.36 -38.66 -27.90
CA PRO A 11 9.13 -38.66 -26.44
C PRO A 11 8.14 -39.72 -25.92
N PHE A 12 7.28 -40.32 -26.77
CA PHE A 12 6.20 -41.22 -26.34
C PHE A 12 6.34 -42.66 -26.88
N LYS A 13 7.37 -43.41 -26.47
CA LYS A 13 7.52 -44.81 -26.93
C LYS A 13 8.27 -45.82 -26.03
N SER A 14 8.13 -45.76 -24.71
CA SER A 14 8.85 -46.68 -23.79
C SER A 14 8.06 -47.26 -22.59
N VAL A 15 6.72 -47.19 -22.56
CA VAL A 15 5.91 -47.93 -21.57
C VAL A 15 4.82 -48.77 -22.24
N LYS A 16 4.78 -50.07 -21.93
CA LYS A 16 3.62 -50.96 -22.21
C LYS A 16 2.80 -51.13 -20.94
N PRO A 17 1.46 -50.95 -20.96
CA PRO A 17 0.61 -51.29 -19.83
C PRO A 17 0.44 -52.82 -19.70
N ALA A 18 0.39 -53.32 -18.46
CA ALA A 18 0.25 -54.73 -18.15
C ALA A 18 -1.18 -55.08 -17.64
N GLY A 19 -2.16 -55.05 -18.55
CA GLY A 19 -3.47 -55.72 -18.40
C GLY A 19 -4.62 -54.88 -17.84
N GLY A 20 -5.77 -54.96 -18.51
CA GLY A 20 -7.09 -54.46 -18.04
C GLY A 20 -7.70 -53.34 -18.89
N ALA A 21 -8.77 -53.65 -19.63
CA ALA A 21 -9.60 -52.70 -20.39
C ALA A 21 -10.89 -53.39 -20.90
N PRO A 22 -11.91 -52.64 -21.41
CA PRO A 22 -12.19 -51.22 -21.27
C PRO A 22 -13.36 -51.02 -20.25
N THR A 23 -14.21 -49.98 -20.16
CA THR A 23 -14.56 -48.72 -20.88
C THR A 23 -15.11 -47.74 -19.79
N THR A 24 -15.44 -46.46 -19.95
CA THR A 24 -15.81 -45.63 -21.12
C THR A 24 -15.55 -44.13 -20.81
N HIS A 25 -15.30 -43.33 -21.84
CA HIS A 25 -15.30 -41.84 -21.89
C HIS A 25 -14.43 -41.03 -20.89
N GLU A 26 -13.50 -40.31 -21.51
CA GLU A 26 -12.54 -39.33 -20.98
C GLU A 26 -13.16 -37.91 -21.01
N SER A 27 -12.58 -36.85 -20.43
CA SER A 27 -11.15 -36.63 -20.15
C SER A 27 -10.82 -35.86 -18.88
N VAL A 28 -9.59 -36.08 -18.40
CA VAL A 28 -8.90 -35.32 -17.35
C VAL A 28 -7.53 -34.94 -17.90
N ALA A 29 -7.13 -33.67 -17.80
CA ALA A 29 -5.79 -33.22 -18.18
C ALA A 29 -4.83 -33.42 -17.00
N ALA A 30 -3.64 -33.96 -17.27
CA ALA A 30 -2.67 -34.35 -16.25
C ALA A 30 -1.56 -33.30 -16.01
N GLU A 31 -0.89 -33.44 -14.87
CA GLU A 31 0.09 -32.48 -14.34
C GLU A 31 1.37 -32.34 -15.20
N GLY A 32 1.78 -31.09 -15.45
CA GLY A 32 2.98 -30.77 -16.23
C GLY A 32 4.28 -30.82 -15.43
N ALA A 33 4.73 -32.00 -15.01
CA ALA A 33 6.04 -32.17 -14.37
C ALA A 33 7.19 -31.98 -15.39
N ALA A 34 8.02 -30.95 -15.18
CA ALA A 34 9.18 -30.68 -16.05
C ALA A 34 10.31 -31.70 -15.80
N GLN A 35 10.63 -32.53 -16.79
CA GLN A 35 11.79 -33.43 -16.75
C GLN A 35 13.04 -32.74 -17.29
N SER A 36 14.04 -32.56 -16.42
CA SER A 36 15.39 -32.14 -16.79
C SER A 36 16.19 -33.30 -17.39
N LEU A 37 16.64 -33.17 -18.64
CA LEU A 37 17.53 -34.12 -19.30
C LEU A 37 19.00 -33.69 -19.13
N LEU A 38 19.75 -34.37 -18.26
CA LEU A 38 21.21 -34.21 -18.20
C LEU A 38 21.90 -34.93 -19.36
N PHE A 39 22.99 -34.33 -19.84
CA PHE A 39 23.94 -34.91 -20.79
C PHE A 39 25.35 -34.49 -20.39
N GLU A 40 26.27 -35.44 -20.24
CA GLU A 40 27.72 -35.19 -20.17
C GLU A 40 28.23 -34.82 -21.58
N ILE A 41 29.07 -33.79 -21.70
CA ILE A 41 29.60 -33.29 -22.98
C ILE A 41 31.07 -32.90 -22.82
N ASP A 42 31.94 -33.48 -23.65
CA ASP A 42 33.37 -33.18 -23.77
C ASP A 42 33.61 -31.68 -24.12
N GLU A 43 34.55 -31.06 -23.41
CA GLU A 43 34.91 -29.65 -23.54
C GLU A 43 35.21 -29.24 -25.01
N GLN A 44 35.85 -30.10 -25.82
CA GLN A 44 36.13 -29.81 -27.23
C GLN A 44 34.89 -29.80 -28.14
N LEU A 45 33.78 -30.42 -27.73
CA LEU A 45 32.52 -30.39 -28.48
C LEU A 45 31.54 -29.30 -28.00
N SER A 46 31.83 -28.64 -26.89
CA SER A 46 30.96 -27.64 -26.25
C SER A 46 30.42 -26.58 -27.22
N GLY A 47 31.28 -25.77 -27.84
CA GLY A 47 30.89 -24.65 -28.69
C GLY A 47 30.05 -25.04 -29.91
N GLN A 48 30.40 -26.14 -30.60
CA GLN A 48 29.63 -26.62 -31.75
C GLN A 48 28.25 -27.16 -31.36
N ILE A 49 28.14 -27.80 -30.18
CA ILE A 49 26.86 -28.32 -29.68
C ILE A 49 25.98 -27.16 -29.15
N ILE A 50 26.55 -26.19 -28.44
CA ILE A 50 25.85 -25.00 -27.96
C ILE A 50 25.29 -24.20 -29.15
N GLY A 51 26.11 -23.89 -30.15
CA GLY A 51 25.66 -23.17 -31.35
C GLY A 51 24.54 -23.89 -32.10
N TRP A 52 24.64 -25.22 -32.24
CA TRP A 52 23.57 -26.01 -32.87
C TRP A 52 22.28 -26.05 -32.04
N LEU A 53 22.37 -26.12 -30.70
CA LEU A 53 21.22 -26.13 -29.80
C LEU A 53 20.51 -24.78 -29.74
N VAL A 54 21.24 -23.67 -29.67
CA VAL A 54 20.68 -22.30 -29.74
C VAL A 54 19.87 -22.10 -31.03
N ALA A 55 20.35 -22.64 -32.15
CA ALA A 55 19.64 -22.59 -33.43
C ALA A 55 18.43 -23.54 -33.56
N ASN A 56 18.16 -24.43 -32.58
CA ASN A 56 17.18 -25.53 -32.74
C ASN A 56 16.28 -25.85 -31.54
N ALA A 57 16.47 -25.24 -30.37
CA ALA A 57 15.67 -25.53 -29.17
C ALA A 57 14.42 -24.63 -29.04
N GLU A 58 13.29 -25.22 -28.63
CA GLU A 58 12.01 -24.52 -28.44
C GLU A 58 11.61 -24.36 -26.96
N LYS A 59 12.41 -24.87 -26.02
CA LYS A 59 12.21 -24.73 -24.57
C LYS A 59 13.54 -24.65 -23.82
N ARG A 60 13.49 -24.06 -22.62
CA ARG A 60 14.59 -23.89 -21.66
C ARG A 60 15.36 -25.20 -21.45
N LEU A 61 16.68 -25.14 -21.55
CA LEU A 61 17.59 -26.29 -21.40
C LEU A 61 18.64 -26.00 -20.33
N SER A 62 19.09 -27.07 -19.66
CA SER A 62 20.11 -27.03 -18.62
C SER A 62 21.04 -28.23 -18.77
N PHE A 63 22.35 -28.00 -18.68
CA PHE A 63 23.38 -29.03 -18.82
C PHE A 63 24.36 -28.96 -17.65
N VAL A 64 25.02 -30.07 -17.35
CA VAL A 64 26.15 -30.12 -16.41
C VAL A 64 27.37 -30.59 -17.19
N ILE A 65 28.48 -29.85 -17.09
CA ILE A 65 29.78 -30.20 -17.67
C ILE A 65 30.70 -30.53 -16.50
N ASP A 66 31.26 -31.75 -16.53
CA ASP A 66 32.23 -32.33 -15.59
C ASP A 66 32.00 -31.97 -14.10
N ASP A 67 30.78 -32.26 -13.63
CA ASP A 67 30.25 -32.13 -12.26
C ASP A 67 30.30 -30.74 -11.57
N GLU A 68 31.08 -29.78 -12.04
CA GLU A 68 31.21 -28.45 -11.40
C GLU A 68 30.43 -27.32 -12.13
N VAL A 69 30.15 -27.44 -13.43
CA VAL A 69 29.55 -26.34 -14.23
C VAL A 69 28.12 -26.66 -14.68
N SER A 70 27.14 -25.97 -14.09
CA SER A 70 25.75 -25.95 -14.58
C SER A 70 25.51 -24.77 -15.53
N VAL A 71 25.23 -25.06 -16.80
CA VAL A 71 24.87 -24.04 -17.81
C VAL A 71 23.36 -24.04 -18.03
N ALA A 72 22.73 -22.87 -17.91
CA ALA A 72 21.30 -22.69 -18.18
C ALA A 72 21.11 -21.74 -19.37
N ILE A 73 20.31 -22.15 -20.35
CA ILE A 73 19.93 -21.31 -21.50
C ILE A 73 18.46 -20.93 -21.36
N GLU A 74 18.19 -19.64 -21.17
CA GLU A 74 16.86 -19.06 -21.31
C GLU A 74 16.65 -18.57 -22.76
N LEU A 75 15.46 -18.87 -23.29
CA LEU A 75 15.02 -18.43 -24.61
C LEU A 75 13.80 -17.51 -24.41
N ASN A 76 13.63 -16.54 -25.31
CA ASN A 76 12.58 -15.51 -25.27
C ASN A 76 12.67 -14.54 -24.09
N GLN A 77 13.86 -13.94 -23.88
CA GLN A 77 13.93 -12.63 -23.22
C GLN A 77 13.67 -11.53 -24.26
N ARG A 78 12.81 -10.56 -23.97
CA ARG A 78 12.58 -9.39 -24.85
C ARG A 78 13.81 -8.48 -24.82
N ARG A 79 14.27 -8.05 -26.00
CA ARG A 79 15.41 -7.14 -26.21
C ARG A 79 14.95 -5.84 -26.87
N PRO A 80 14.24 -4.96 -26.14
CA PRO A 80 13.72 -3.69 -26.68
C PRO A 80 14.86 -2.74 -27.10
N ASP A 81 16.02 -2.85 -26.45
CA ASP A 81 17.27 -2.18 -26.80
C ASP A 81 17.69 -2.45 -28.25
N VAL A 82 17.69 -3.73 -28.66
CA VAL A 82 18.03 -4.13 -30.04
C VAL A 82 16.85 -3.92 -30.99
N ALA A 83 15.61 -4.05 -30.51
CA ALA A 83 14.40 -3.84 -31.31
C ALA A 83 14.31 -2.40 -31.86
N VAL A 84 14.56 -1.40 -30.99
CA VAL A 84 14.62 0.02 -31.38
C VAL A 84 15.74 0.27 -32.39
N ALA A 85 16.95 -0.25 -32.14
CA ALA A 85 18.10 -0.08 -33.05
C ALA A 85 17.91 -0.73 -34.44
N LEU A 86 17.09 -1.78 -34.55
CA LEU A 86 16.77 -2.44 -35.82
C LEU A 86 15.46 -1.95 -36.47
N GLY A 87 14.73 -1.03 -35.82
CA GLY A 87 13.46 -0.48 -36.30
C GLY A 87 12.32 -1.52 -36.35
N VAL A 88 12.13 -2.30 -35.28
CA VAL A 88 11.08 -3.31 -35.14
C VAL A 88 10.39 -3.23 -33.78
N ASP A 89 9.09 -3.52 -33.71
CA ASP A 89 8.27 -3.26 -32.50
C ASP A 89 8.61 -4.17 -31.31
N GLU A 90 8.93 -5.45 -31.55
CA GLU A 90 9.44 -6.38 -30.55
C GLU A 90 10.52 -7.31 -31.13
N LEU A 91 11.54 -7.63 -30.31
CA LEU A 91 12.56 -8.63 -30.62
C LEU A 91 12.74 -9.57 -29.42
N CYS A 92 12.79 -10.88 -29.67
CA CYS A 92 13.03 -11.92 -28.66
C CYS A 92 14.42 -12.53 -28.86
N GLY A 93 15.26 -12.45 -27.83
CA GLY A 93 16.61 -13.01 -27.80
C GLY A 93 16.75 -14.21 -26.87
N PHE A 94 17.97 -14.74 -26.82
CA PHE A 94 18.39 -15.85 -25.96
C PHE A 94 19.51 -15.41 -25.00
N ALA A 95 19.49 -15.93 -23.78
CA ALA A 95 20.45 -15.62 -22.72
C ALA A 95 21.10 -16.92 -22.21
N THR A 96 22.42 -17.02 -22.37
CA THR A 96 23.23 -18.14 -21.88
C THR A 96 23.89 -17.75 -20.57
N ILE A 97 23.53 -18.41 -19.47
CA ILE A 97 24.17 -18.20 -18.16
C ILE A 97 25.37 -19.15 -18.06
N LEU A 98 26.57 -18.61 -18.29
CA LEU A 98 27.85 -19.24 -17.96
C LEU A 98 28.37 -18.70 -16.61
N PRO A 99 29.00 -19.53 -15.75
CA PRO A 99 29.57 -19.07 -14.50
C PRO A 99 30.83 -18.21 -14.73
N ARG A 100 31.04 -17.23 -13.83
CA ARG A 100 32.11 -16.22 -13.94
C ARG A 100 33.54 -16.76 -14.13
N HIS A 101 33.84 -17.98 -13.67
CA HIS A 101 35.21 -18.52 -13.69
C HIS A 101 35.72 -18.94 -15.08
N LEU A 102 34.86 -18.92 -16.12
CA LEU A 102 35.27 -19.12 -17.52
C LEU A 102 35.79 -17.83 -18.19
N PHE A 103 35.76 -16.69 -17.49
CA PHE A 103 36.22 -15.40 -17.99
C PHE A 103 37.44 -14.93 -17.16
N ASP A 104 38.61 -14.92 -17.80
CA ASP A 104 39.84 -14.32 -17.26
C ASP A 104 39.86 -12.81 -17.55
N ASP A 105 40.34 -11.99 -16.61
CA ASP A 105 39.96 -10.57 -16.45
C ASP A 105 40.22 -9.69 -17.69
N ARG A 106 39.19 -9.49 -18.54
CA ARG A 106 39.14 -8.47 -19.62
C ARG A 106 37.74 -7.88 -19.77
N LEU A 107 37.68 -6.58 -20.05
CA LEU A 107 36.43 -5.80 -20.03
C LEU A 107 35.47 -6.14 -21.17
N HIS A 108 34.17 -5.96 -20.89
CA HIS A 108 33.14 -5.81 -21.91
C HIS A 108 33.11 -4.36 -22.41
N GLU A 109 33.00 -4.16 -23.71
CA GLU A 109 32.82 -2.85 -24.34
C GLU A 109 31.70 -2.97 -25.38
N VAL A 110 30.67 -2.13 -25.29
CA VAL A 110 29.48 -2.16 -26.15
C VAL A 110 29.43 -0.88 -26.97
N ALA A 111 29.35 -1.00 -28.30
CA ALA A 111 29.36 0.13 -29.22
C ALA A 111 28.05 0.25 -30.00
N VAL A 112 27.36 1.38 -29.86
CA VAL A 112 26.29 1.82 -30.77
C VAL A 112 26.94 2.67 -31.87
N VAL A 113 26.56 2.44 -33.13
CA VAL A 113 27.15 3.14 -34.28
C VAL A 113 26.05 3.63 -35.22
N GLU A 114 25.89 4.95 -35.31
CA GLU A 114 25.19 5.62 -36.41
C GLU A 114 26.20 6.34 -37.31
N THR A 115 25.80 6.63 -38.56
CA THR A 115 26.71 7.09 -39.63
C THR A 115 26.66 8.63 -39.76
N ASP A 116 27.60 9.34 -40.40
CA ASP A 116 28.55 8.96 -41.45
C ASP A 116 30.04 9.17 -41.05
N GLN A 117 30.93 8.35 -41.63
CA GLN A 117 32.40 8.38 -41.44
C GLN A 117 32.89 8.11 -40.00
N VAL A 118 32.43 7.00 -39.39
CA VAL A 118 32.99 6.50 -38.11
C VAL A 118 34.03 5.40 -38.32
N SER A 119 35.20 5.57 -37.69
CA SER A 119 36.23 4.53 -37.53
C SER A 119 36.45 4.23 -36.05
N GLY A 120 35.74 3.23 -35.51
CA GLY A 120 35.96 2.76 -34.15
C GLY A 120 37.22 1.91 -34.04
N HIS A 121 38.16 2.31 -33.18
CA HIS A 121 39.36 1.53 -32.83
C HIS A 121 39.07 0.58 -31.67
N PHE A 122 39.26 -0.73 -31.85
CA PHE A 122 39.09 -1.74 -30.80
C PHE A 122 40.47 -2.20 -30.29
N SER A 123 40.84 -1.74 -29.09
CA SER A 123 42.21 -1.87 -28.56
C SER A 123 42.57 -3.26 -28.01
N CYS A 124 41.58 -4.10 -27.69
CA CYS A 124 41.76 -5.31 -26.88
C CYS A 124 42.27 -6.55 -27.64
N LEU A 125 42.19 -6.55 -28.98
CA LEU A 125 42.63 -7.66 -29.85
C LEU A 125 43.49 -7.22 -31.05
N GLY A 126 43.79 -5.93 -31.19
CA GLY A 126 44.49 -5.40 -32.37
C GLY A 126 43.58 -5.33 -33.60
N VAL A 127 42.41 -4.71 -33.48
CA VAL A 127 41.45 -4.57 -34.59
C VAL A 127 41.09 -3.09 -34.76
N ARG A 128 41.81 -2.39 -35.64
CA ARG A 128 41.64 -0.93 -35.78
C ARG A 128 40.33 -0.46 -36.41
N GLN A 129 39.58 -1.28 -37.15
CA GLN A 129 38.27 -0.82 -37.65
C GLN A 129 37.30 -1.96 -37.99
N VAL A 130 36.07 -1.87 -37.49
CA VAL A 130 34.92 -2.64 -38.01
C VAL A 130 34.16 -1.76 -39.03
N ARG A 131 33.73 -2.32 -40.17
CA ARG A 131 32.96 -1.62 -41.20
C ARG A 131 31.79 -2.47 -41.71
N LEU A 132 30.58 -2.15 -41.27
CA LEU A 132 29.36 -2.75 -41.80
C LEU A 132 29.04 -2.19 -43.20
N ARG A 133 28.75 -3.06 -44.18
CA ARG A 133 28.26 -2.67 -45.52
C ARG A 133 26.89 -3.30 -45.80
N ALA A 134 25.86 -2.68 -45.23
CA ALA A 134 24.47 -2.95 -45.58
C ALA A 134 24.05 -2.15 -46.83
N SER A 135 23.10 -2.67 -47.61
CA SER A 135 22.47 -1.94 -48.71
C SER A 135 21.45 -0.91 -48.21
N ALA A 136 21.08 0.06 -49.04
CA ALA A 136 20.01 1.02 -48.72
C ALA A 136 18.71 0.28 -48.32
N GLY A 137 18.32 0.39 -47.04
CA GLY A 137 17.18 -0.34 -46.48
C GLY A 137 17.49 -1.69 -45.83
N ALA A 138 18.73 -1.92 -45.38
CA ALA A 138 19.09 -2.95 -44.41
C ALA A 138 19.86 -2.33 -43.24
N ILE A 139 19.66 -2.85 -42.02
CA ILE A 139 20.32 -2.38 -40.79
C ILE A 139 20.97 -3.59 -40.13
N ALA A 140 22.21 -3.47 -39.66
CA ALA A 140 22.91 -4.55 -38.97
C ALA A 140 23.62 -4.02 -37.72
N TYR A 141 23.66 -4.84 -36.69
CA TYR A 141 24.19 -4.56 -35.36
C TYR A 141 25.11 -5.72 -34.96
N ILE A 142 26.36 -5.44 -34.59
CA ILE A 142 27.29 -6.43 -34.06
C ILE A 142 27.23 -6.32 -32.54
N GLU A 143 26.92 -7.42 -31.87
CA GLU A 143 26.75 -7.47 -30.42
C GLU A 143 28.07 -7.87 -29.72
N TYR A 144 28.86 -8.77 -30.33
CA TYR A 144 30.15 -9.21 -29.81
C TYR A 144 31.17 -9.53 -30.91
N VAL A 145 32.44 -9.15 -30.68
CA VAL A 145 33.61 -9.60 -31.45
C VAL A 145 34.60 -10.24 -30.48
N GLU A 146 34.76 -11.55 -30.58
CA GLU A 146 35.66 -12.35 -29.76
C GLU A 146 36.77 -12.96 -30.61
N ARG A 147 37.83 -13.45 -29.96
CA ARG A 147 38.98 -14.10 -30.61
C ARG A 147 38.61 -15.27 -31.53
N HIS A 148 37.46 -15.92 -31.29
CA HIS A 148 37.00 -17.12 -32.01
C HIS A 148 35.57 -17.00 -32.58
N SER A 149 34.91 -15.85 -32.47
CA SER A 149 33.48 -15.68 -32.81
C SER A 149 33.11 -14.22 -33.09
N ILE A 150 32.25 -13.96 -34.09
CA ILE A 150 31.67 -12.64 -34.38
C ILE A 150 30.15 -12.78 -34.43
N SER A 151 29.42 -12.13 -33.54
CA SER A 151 27.98 -12.34 -33.33
C SER A 151 27.17 -11.04 -33.36
N GLY A 152 25.93 -11.10 -33.84
CA GLY A 152 25.06 -9.93 -33.96
C GLY A 152 23.71 -10.21 -34.61
N TRP A 153 23.05 -9.16 -35.09
CA TRP A 153 21.70 -9.16 -35.64
C TRP A 153 21.62 -8.30 -36.91
N ALA A 154 20.76 -8.66 -37.88
CA ALA A 154 20.53 -7.85 -39.07
C ALA A 154 19.07 -7.90 -39.56
N ASN A 155 18.52 -6.74 -39.90
CA ASN A 155 17.22 -6.56 -40.56
C ASN A 155 17.45 -6.41 -42.08
N VAL A 156 17.11 -7.44 -42.85
CA VAL A 156 17.43 -7.58 -44.29
C VAL A 156 16.20 -7.96 -45.13
N PRO A 157 16.21 -7.77 -46.47
CA PRO A 157 15.18 -8.31 -47.35
C PRO A 157 15.02 -9.83 -47.20
N ALA A 158 13.78 -10.31 -47.17
CA ALA A 158 13.48 -11.71 -46.91
C ALA A 158 14.11 -12.64 -47.98
N GLY A 159 14.91 -13.62 -47.53
CA GLY A 159 15.66 -14.52 -48.42
C GLY A 159 17.06 -14.01 -48.83
N SER A 160 17.63 -13.08 -48.08
CA SER A 160 19.06 -12.71 -48.19
C SER A 160 19.95 -13.62 -47.34
N GLU A 161 21.19 -13.84 -47.79
CA GLU A 161 22.26 -14.52 -47.04
C GLU A 161 23.24 -13.48 -46.45
N LEU A 162 23.82 -13.78 -45.28
CA LEU A 162 24.84 -12.93 -44.63
C LEU A 162 26.22 -13.60 -44.74
N VAL A 163 27.25 -12.78 -45.02
CA VAL A 163 28.65 -13.23 -45.17
C VAL A 163 29.57 -12.31 -44.37
N CYS A 164 30.56 -12.88 -43.69
CA CYS A 164 31.60 -12.15 -42.97
C CYS A 164 32.95 -12.21 -43.69
N ARG A 165 33.66 -11.09 -43.72
CA ARG A 165 35.05 -10.96 -44.20
C ARG A 165 35.91 -10.34 -43.10
N VAL A 166 37.19 -10.71 -43.04
CA VAL A 166 38.17 -10.12 -42.13
C VAL A 166 39.47 -9.89 -42.89
N GLY A 167 39.86 -8.62 -43.04
CA GLY A 167 40.99 -8.23 -43.91
C GLY A 167 40.73 -8.57 -45.39
N GLU A 168 41.75 -9.03 -46.11
CA GLU A 168 41.56 -9.61 -47.47
C GLU A 168 41.08 -11.09 -47.43
N GLY A 169 40.82 -11.65 -46.23
CA GLY A 169 40.36 -13.02 -46.03
C GLY A 169 38.83 -13.16 -46.04
N MET A 170 38.33 -14.12 -46.83
CA MET A 170 36.94 -14.57 -46.77
C MET A 170 36.77 -15.68 -45.73
N LEU A 171 35.87 -15.48 -44.77
CA LEU A 171 35.35 -16.53 -43.88
C LEU A 171 34.00 -17.03 -44.43
N GLU A 172 34.03 -17.69 -45.60
CA GLU A 172 32.84 -18.30 -46.19
C GLU A 172 32.55 -19.69 -45.63
N GLU A 173 31.74 -19.75 -44.56
CA GLU A 173 30.76 -20.84 -44.40
C GLU A 173 29.34 -20.26 -44.36
N PRO A 174 28.42 -20.69 -45.25
CA PRO A 174 27.07 -20.16 -45.28
C PRO A 174 26.20 -20.74 -44.15
N LEU A 175 25.54 -19.87 -43.39
CA LEU A 175 24.48 -20.24 -42.45
C LEU A 175 23.29 -20.85 -43.21
N THR A 176 23.30 -22.18 -43.36
CA THR A 176 22.37 -22.92 -44.22
C THR A 176 21.01 -23.09 -43.56
N SER A 177 20.12 -22.14 -43.86
CA SER A 177 18.73 -21.98 -43.35
C SER A 177 18.61 -21.23 -42.02
N PRO A 178 18.31 -19.91 -42.02
CA PRO A 178 17.73 -19.27 -40.83
C PRO A 178 16.33 -19.86 -40.55
N ARG A 179 16.01 -20.10 -39.26
CA ARG A 179 14.63 -20.42 -38.85
C ARG A 179 13.69 -19.24 -39.17
N ARG A 180 12.47 -19.55 -39.60
CA ARG A 180 11.34 -18.62 -39.57
C ARG A 180 10.50 -18.93 -38.33
N ASP A 181 10.74 -18.16 -37.28
CA ASP A 181 9.86 -18.01 -36.12
C ASP A 181 9.79 -16.48 -35.90
N VAL A 182 8.65 -15.81 -35.71
CA VAL A 182 7.27 -16.24 -35.37
C VAL A 182 6.25 -15.59 -36.32
N ASP A 183 5.07 -16.20 -36.50
CA ASP A 183 3.92 -15.63 -37.24
C ASP A 183 3.26 -14.43 -36.51
N ASN A 184 3.99 -13.32 -36.36
CA ASN A 184 3.44 -12.03 -35.95
C ASN A 184 2.98 -11.23 -37.17
N HIS A 185 1.65 -11.15 -37.37
CA HIS A 185 1.01 -10.40 -38.46
C HIS A 185 1.05 -8.86 -38.27
N LEU A 186 2.25 -8.28 -38.19
CA LEU A 186 2.45 -6.82 -38.29
C LEU A 186 3.79 -6.39 -38.94
N LEU A 187 4.70 -7.31 -39.26
CA LEU A 187 5.90 -6.99 -40.03
C LEU A 187 5.57 -6.62 -41.49
N LEU A 188 6.20 -5.56 -42.00
CA LEU A 188 6.06 -5.16 -43.41
C LEU A 188 6.52 -6.31 -44.34
N PRO A 189 5.78 -6.67 -45.42
CA PRO A 189 5.87 -8.02 -46.01
C PRO A 189 7.13 -8.37 -46.83
N THR A 190 8.23 -7.65 -46.66
CA THR A 190 9.42 -7.69 -47.53
C THR A 190 10.75 -7.84 -46.79
N ARG A 191 10.77 -7.81 -45.45
CA ARG A 191 12.00 -7.89 -44.63
C ARG A 191 11.92 -8.95 -43.52
N THR A 192 13.06 -9.27 -42.93
CA THR A 192 13.21 -10.26 -41.85
C THR A 192 14.40 -9.89 -40.97
N ALA A 193 14.24 -9.94 -39.65
CA ALA A 193 15.35 -9.85 -38.69
C ALA A 193 16.02 -11.23 -38.52
N ILE A 194 17.35 -11.28 -38.53
CA ILE A 194 18.15 -12.50 -38.51
C ILE A 194 19.30 -12.32 -37.51
N GLY A 195 19.39 -13.18 -36.49
CA GLY A 195 20.58 -13.30 -35.65
C GLY A 195 21.67 -14.12 -36.34
N PHE A 196 22.93 -13.74 -36.17
CA PHE A 196 24.09 -14.41 -36.78
C PHE A 196 25.23 -14.62 -35.77
N SER A 197 26.03 -15.67 -36.02
CA SER A 197 27.28 -15.94 -35.32
C SER A 197 28.24 -16.63 -36.28
N PHE A 198 29.34 -15.95 -36.65
CA PHE A 198 30.38 -16.46 -37.53
C PHE A 198 31.58 -16.95 -36.69
N PRO A 199 31.98 -18.23 -36.79
CA PRO A 199 33.15 -18.73 -36.09
C PRO A 199 34.44 -18.21 -36.75
N VAL A 200 35.34 -17.67 -35.95
CA VAL A 200 36.70 -17.29 -36.38
C VAL A 200 37.63 -18.46 -36.06
N PRO A 201 38.30 -19.07 -37.06
CA PRO A 201 39.17 -20.23 -36.83
C PRO A 201 40.28 -19.92 -35.83
N ALA A 202 40.60 -20.84 -34.90
CA ALA A 202 41.68 -20.66 -33.92
C ALA A 202 43.09 -20.55 -34.53
N THR A 203 43.24 -20.79 -35.83
CA THR A 203 44.45 -20.54 -36.62
C THR A 203 44.51 -19.14 -37.26
N PHE A 204 43.44 -18.34 -37.16
CA PHE A 204 43.40 -16.97 -37.64
C PHE A 204 44.27 -16.07 -36.74
N GLN A 205 45.08 -15.20 -37.35
CA GLN A 205 45.95 -14.28 -36.64
C GLN A 205 45.58 -12.85 -37.03
N TRP A 206 44.84 -12.19 -36.15
CA TRP A 206 44.47 -10.79 -36.24
C TRP A 206 45.72 -9.91 -36.44
N GLN A 207 45.67 -9.04 -37.46
CA GLN A 207 46.64 -7.99 -37.74
C GLN A 207 46.09 -6.65 -37.21
N ASP A 208 46.94 -5.75 -36.71
CA ASP A 208 46.51 -4.47 -36.11
C ASP A 208 45.55 -3.64 -36.99
N ASP A 209 45.68 -3.74 -38.31
CA ASP A 209 44.88 -3.02 -39.33
C ASP A 209 43.74 -3.86 -39.96
N ASP A 210 43.41 -5.04 -39.42
CA ASP A 210 42.33 -5.89 -39.95
C ASP A 210 40.95 -5.19 -39.90
N VAL A 211 40.16 -5.40 -40.95
CA VAL A 211 38.81 -4.84 -41.10
C VAL A 211 37.77 -5.94 -41.19
N VAL A 212 36.82 -5.95 -40.25
CA VAL A 212 35.65 -6.84 -40.27
C VAL A 212 34.54 -6.22 -41.11
N GLU A 213 34.02 -6.95 -42.11
CA GLU A 213 32.91 -6.53 -42.97
C GLU A 213 31.81 -7.60 -43.02
N ILE A 214 30.58 -7.22 -42.67
CA ILE A 214 29.37 -8.04 -42.90
C ILE A 214 28.67 -7.55 -44.17
N VAL A 215 28.35 -8.48 -45.07
CA VAL A 215 27.74 -8.23 -46.38
C VAL A 215 26.46 -9.05 -46.53
N ALA A 216 25.39 -8.43 -47.04
CA ALA A 216 24.17 -9.12 -47.44
C ALA A 216 24.19 -9.46 -48.95
N ARG A 217 24.00 -10.74 -49.28
CA ARG A 217 23.78 -11.24 -50.64
C ARG A 217 22.30 -11.51 -50.86
N HIS A 218 21.72 -11.03 -51.96
CA HIS A 218 20.34 -11.33 -52.34
C HIS A 218 20.29 -11.84 -53.79
N ASN A 219 19.68 -13.02 -53.99
CA ASN A 219 19.65 -13.71 -55.30
C ASN A 219 21.01 -13.81 -56.02
N GLY A 220 22.08 -14.07 -55.26
CA GLY A 220 23.45 -14.22 -55.78
C GLY A 220 24.18 -12.92 -56.14
N SER A 221 23.58 -11.74 -55.91
CA SER A 221 24.23 -10.43 -56.06
C SER A 221 24.62 -9.87 -54.69
N GLU A 222 25.85 -9.35 -54.58
CA GLU A 222 26.24 -8.46 -53.47
C GLU A 222 25.69 -7.05 -53.73
N LEU A 223 25.13 -6.41 -52.70
CA LEU A 223 24.33 -5.19 -52.84
C LEU A 223 25.14 -3.94 -52.45
N THR A 224 25.43 -3.08 -53.42
CA THR A 224 26.21 -1.85 -53.22
C THR A 224 25.36 -0.69 -52.66
N LEU A 225 25.96 0.14 -51.81
CA LEU A 225 25.37 1.38 -51.28
C LEU A 225 25.09 2.43 -52.36
N GLY A 226 24.07 3.26 -52.11
CA GLY A 226 23.83 4.53 -52.77
C GLY A 226 23.61 5.61 -51.71
N GLU A 227 24.17 6.79 -51.93
CA GLU A 227 24.07 7.92 -51.00
C GLU A 227 22.64 8.47 -50.92
N ASN A 228 22.08 8.57 -49.73
CA ASN A 228 20.95 9.46 -49.43
C ASN A 228 20.85 9.70 -47.93
N SER A 229 20.93 10.96 -47.52
CA SER A 229 21.00 11.36 -46.11
C SER A 229 19.63 11.36 -45.44
N LEU A 230 19.59 10.94 -44.17
CA LEU A 230 18.58 11.37 -43.20
C LEU A 230 19.26 12.26 -42.16
N VAL A 231 18.47 13.07 -41.45
CA VAL A 231 18.98 14.28 -40.79
C VAL A 231 19.54 13.99 -39.40
N ASN A 232 20.81 14.34 -39.19
CA ASN A 232 21.47 14.31 -37.89
C ASN A 232 20.66 15.07 -36.82
N ALA A 233 20.25 14.36 -35.76
CA ALA A 233 20.27 14.95 -34.44
C ALA A 233 21.75 14.99 -33.99
N PRO A 234 22.33 16.14 -33.64
CA PRO A 234 23.74 16.19 -33.26
C PRO A 234 23.96 15.52 -31.91
N LEU A 235 25.04 14.74 -31.79
CA LEU A 235 25.65 14.43 -30.50
C LEU A 235 25.80 15.74 -29.70
N ALA A 236 25.36 15.72 -28.44
CA ALA A 236 25.50 16.87 -27.57
C ALA A 236 26.99 17.24 -27.45
N LYS A 237 27.31 18.53 -27.54
CA LYS A 237 28.67 18.98 -27.21
C LYS A 237 28.95 18.63 -25.74
N PRO A 238 30.20 18.29 -25.37
CA PRO A 238 30.59 18.22 -23.97
C PRO A 238 30.24 19.57 -23.34
N SER A 239 29.34 19.51 -22.36
CA SER A 239 28.63 20.69 -21.85
C SER A 239 28.69 20.74 -20.34
N GLY A 240 28.71 21.96 -19.84
CA GLY A 240 28.92 22.28 -18.45
C GLY A 240 28.94 23.78 -18.27
N GLN A 241 28.82 24.23 -17.03
CA GLN A 241 28.71 25.63 -16.69
C GLN A 241 29.46 25.93 -15.40
N ILE A 242 30.07 27.10 -15.32
CA ILE A 242 30.66 27.65 -14.10
C ILE A 242 29.51 28.31 -13.33
N ASP A 243 28.99 27.67 -12.28
CA ASP A 243 27.90 28.25 -11.48
C ASP A 243 28.42 29.45 -10.66
N GLY A 244 29.66 29.40 -10.15
CA GLY A 244 30.27 30.54 -9.46
C GLY A 244 31.72 30.35 -8.99
N LEU A 245 32.19 31.36 -8.26
CA LEU A 245 33.50 31.44 -7.61
C LEU A 245 33.29 32.02 -6.20
N SER A 246 33.73 31.30 -5.16
CA SER A 246 33.82 31.80 -3.78
C SER A 246 35.17 32.51 -3.56
N LYS A 247 35.52 32.81 -2.30
CA LYS A 247 36.88 33.30 -1.94
C LYS A 247 37.99 32.30 -2.30
N ASP A 248 37.67 31.00 -2.32
CA ASP A 248 38.63 29.89 -2.29
C ASP A 248 38.22 28.69 -3.16
N THR A 249 37.10 28.73 -3.88
CA THR A 249 36.53 27.56 -4.57
C THR A 249 35.80 27.96 -5.85
N VAL A 250 36.12 27.34 -6.99
CA VAL A 250 35.30 27.41 -8.23
C VAL A 250 34.28 26.28 -8.20
N PHE A 251 33.03 26.53 -8.57
CA PHE A 251 31.99 25.48 -8.61
C PHE A 251 31.08 25.59 -9.83
N GLY A 252 30.48 24.46 -10.22
CA GLY A 252 29.70 24.33 -11.45
C GLY A 252 29.22 22.89 -11.70
N TRP A 253 28.92 22.58 -12.96
CA TRP A 253 28.51 21.23 -13.38
C TRP A 253 29.05 20.88 -14.78
N ALA A 254 29.11 19.57 -15.10
CA ALA A 254 29.44 19.05 -16.42
C ALA A 254 28.71 17.70 -16.71
N THR A 255 28.59 17.33 -17.99
CA THR A 255 28.02 16.06 -18.46
C THR A 255 28.88 14.84 -18.10
N ALA A 256 28.28 13.81 -17.49
CA ALA A 256 28.98 12.67 -16.88
C ALA A 256 29.64 11.69 -17.86
N THR A 257 29.28 11.71 -19.14
CA THR A 257 29.80 10.81 -20.19
C THR A 257 31.31 10.90 -20.43
N SER A 258 32.03 11.73 -19.67
CA SER A 258 33.48 11.88 -19.72
C SER A 258 34.09 12.38 -18.38
N GLN A 259 33.62 11.82 -17.25
CA GLN A 259 34.24 12.05 -15.94
C GLN A 259 35.78 11.85 -16.01
N GLY A 260 36.54 12.82 -15.48
CA GLY A 260 38.00 12.86 -15.54
C GLY A 260 38.59 13.75 -16.65
N ASN A 261 37.84 14.05 -17.72
CA ASN A 261 38.33 14.84 -18.87
C ASN A 261 37.96 16.34 -18.81
N PHE A 262 37.50 16.86 -17.66
CA PHE A 262 37.22 18.29 -17.49
C PHE A 262 38.26 18.97 -16.58
N ALA A 263 38.65 20.19 -16.97
CA ALA A 263 39.63 21.03 -16.31
C ALA A 263 39.13 22.47 -16.17
N VAL A 264 39.70 23.23 -15.24
CA VAL A 264 39.42 24.67 -15.10
C VAL A 264 40.70 25.46 -15.33
N ARG A 265 40.62 26.52 -16.14
CA ARG A 265 41.72 27.45 -16.38
C ARG A 265 41.42 28.81 -15.77
N LEU A 266 42.39 29.37 -15.03
CA LEU A 266 42.28 30.62 -14.28
C LEU A 266 43.31 31.62 -14.82
N ASP A 267 42.84 32.71 -15.44
CA ASP A 267 43.65 33.75 -16.10
C ASP A 267 44.78 33.25 -17.05
N GLY A 268 44.71 31.98 -17.48
CA GLY A 268 45.66 31.32 -18.37
C GLY A 268 46.35 30.08 -17.79
N GLU A 269 46.35 29.87 -16.46
CA GLU A 269 46.92 28.67 -15.84
C GLU A 269 45.87 27.56 -15.66
N THR A 270 46.19 26.35 -16.10
CA THR A 270 45.28 25.19 -16.07
C THR A 270 45.42 24.40 -14.77
N VAL A 271 44.31 24.19 -14.07
CA VAL A 271 44.21 23.37 -12.85
C VAL A 271 43.56 22.02 -13.18
N LEU A 272 44.12 20.93 -12.65
CA LEU A 272 43.75 19.55 -12.96
C LEU A 272 43.73 18.66 -11.70
N PRO A 273 42.84 17.65 -11.60
CA PRO A 273 41.55 17.47 -12.29
C PRO A 273 40.35 17.78 -11.37
N LEU A 274 39.14 17.86 -11.92
CA LEU A 274 37.91 17.99 -11.12
C LEU A 274 37.60 16.68 -10.38
N ASN A 275 37.31 16.76 -9.08
CA ASN A 275 36.96 15.61 -8.24
C ASN A 275 35.43 15.55 -8.05
N THR A 276 34.73 14.95 -9.00
CA THR A 276 33.27 15.04 -9.14
C THR A 276 32.53 13.99 -8.30
N SER A 277 31.75 14.43 -7.31
CA SER A 277 30.96 13.53 -6.44
C SER A 277 29.61 14.12 -5.99
N ILE A 278 29.19 15.24 -6.58
CA ILE A 278 27.92 15.93 -6.29
C ILE A 278 26.93 15.60 -7.41
N ASP A 279 25.86 14.88 -7.09
CA ASP A 279 24.76 14.60 -8.02
C ASP A 279 23.97 15.88 -8.34
N ARG A 280 23.66 16.15 -9.62
CA ARG A 280 22.90 17.33 -10.09
C ARG A 280 21.68 16.91 -10.92
N PRO A 281 20.69 16.24 -10.30
CA PRO A 281 19.48 15.80 -11.00
C PRO A 281 18.61 16.98 -11.49
N ASP A 282 18.76 18.16 -10.87
CA ASP A 282 18.17 19.43 -11.28
C ASP A 282 18.64 19.89 -12.67
N VAL A 283 19.82 19.46 -13.10
CA VAL A 283 20.36 19.73 -14.44
C VAL A 283 19.95 18.64 -15.43
N ALA A 284 20.02 17.37 -15.03
CA ALA A 284 19.67 16.23 -15.89
C ALA A 284 18.20 16.30 -16.38
N GLU A 285 17.25 16.67 -15.52
CA GLU A 285 15.82 16.80 -15.87
C GLU A 285 15.57 17.91 -16.92
N VAL A 286 16.45 18.92 -17.02
CA VAL A 286 16.30 20.07 -17.93
C VAL A 286 16.78 19.77 -19.35
N PHE A 287 17.92 19.10 -19.52
CA PHE A 287 18.55 18.92 -20.84
C PHE A 287 17.98 17.76 -21.67
N ARG A 288 17.27 16.80 -21.05
CA ARG A 288 16.65 15.63 -21.69
C ARG A 288 17.62 14.71 -22.48
N THR A 289 18.91 14.86 -22.27
CA THR A 289 19.93 13.89 -22.67
C THR A 289 19.88 12.68 -21.75
N GLY A 290 20.17 11.47 -22.25
CA GLY A 290 20.29 10.25 -21.43
C GLY A 290 21.56 10.19 -20.57
N ASP A 291 22.22 11.33 -20.39
CA ASP A 291 23.52 11.48 -19.76
C ASP A 291 23.32 12.08 -18.36
N GLU A 292 23.93 11.48 -17.34
CA GLU A 292 23.94 12.04 -15.99
C GLU A 292 24.67 13.41 -16.00
N ALA A 293 24.31 14.30 -15.07
CA ALA A 293 24.97 15.60 -14.89
C ALA A 293 25.59 15.66 -13.49
N VAL A 294 26.88 16.01 -13.40
CA VAL A 294 27.62 15.98 -12.14
C VAL A 294 28.12 17.37 -11.79
N GLY A 295 27.88 17.77 -10.55
CA GLY A 295 28.43 18.97 -9.94
C GLY A 295 29.92 18.80 -9.61
N PHE A 296 30.66 19.91 -9.70
CA PHE A 296 32.05 19.98 -9.29
C PHE A 296 32.28 21.17 -8.34
N GLU A 297 33.18 20.96 -7.39
CA GLU A 297 33.79 21.99 -6.55
C GLU A 297 35.31 21.82 -6.65
N LEU A 298 36.02 22.91 -6.95
CA LEU A 298 37.47 22.94 -7.13
C LEU A 298 38.07 23.96 -6.16
N PRO A 299 38.65 23.50 -5.02
CA PRO A 299 39.31 24.39 -4.08
C PRO A 299 40.63 24.93 -4.68
N LEU A 300 40.88 26.21 -4.42
CA LEU A 300 42.04 26.97 -4.81
C LEU A 300 43.00 27.10 -3.61
N LEU A 301 44.29 27.25 -3.89
CA LEU A 301 45.29 27.46 -2.83
C LEU A 301 45.24 28.89 -2.29
N ASP A 302 45.50 29.05 -0.99
CA ASP A 302 45.57 30.38 -0.35
C ASP A 302 46.58 31.28 -1.08
N GLY A 303 46.10 32.40 -1.61
CA GLY A 303 46.90 33.36 -2.39
C GLY A 303 46.95 33.13 -3.91
N PHE A 304 46.12 32.24 -4.48
CA PHE A 304 46.09 32.04 -5.95
C PHE A 304 45.43 33.20 -6.73
N LEU A 305 44.67 34.08 -6.05
CA LEU A 305 43.91 35.18 -6.67
C LEU A 305 44.38 36.56 -6.15
N ASP A 306 45.31 37.19 -6.86
CA ASP A 306 45.89 38.51 -6.55
C ASP A 306 45.13 39.69 -7.19
N THR A 307 43.99 39.44 -7.86
CA THR A 307 43.24 40.41 -8.68
C THR A 307 41.78 40.56 -8.22
N GLU A 308 41.19 41.76 -8.41
CA GLU A 308 39.77 42.00 -8.09
C GLU A 308 38.80 41.22 -9.02
N THR A 309 39.27 40.83 -10.21
CA THR A 309 38.52 40.05 -11.20
C THR A 309 39.40 39.00 -11.85
N VAL A 310 38.85 37.80 -12.01
CA VAL A 310 39.54 36.59 -12.49
C VAL A 310 38.77 36.03 -13.69
N ARG A 311 39.45 35.65 -14.78
CA ARG A 311 38.85 34.85 -15.85
C ARG A 311 38.86 33.38 -15.47
N VAL A 312 37.68 32.75 -15.51
CA VAL A 312 37.48 31.32 -15.27
C VAL A 312 36.97 30.70 -16.58
N GLU A 313 37.65 29.67 -17.06
CA GLU A 313 37.27 28.90 -18.25
C GLU A 313 37.11 27.42 -17.87
N LEU A 314 35.94 26.84 -18.14
CA LEU A 314 35.71 25.40 -18.04
C LEU A 314 36.11 24.75 -19.37
N LEU A 315 37.07 23.83 -19.31
CA LEU A 315 37.66 23.18 -20.47
C LEU A 315 37.31 21.69 -20.50
N PHE A 316 36.90 21.20 -21.67
CA PHE A 316 36.95 19.79 -21.99
C PHE A 316 38.31 19.43 -22.61
N VAL A 317 38.99 18.46 -22.02
CA VAL A 317 40.34 18.00 -22.37
C VAL A 317 40.22 16.70 -23.17
N SER A 318 40.41 16.81 -24.48
CA SER A 318 40.57 15.70 -25.41
C SER A 318 42.04 15.53 -25.82
N ASP A 319 42.36 14.49 -26.60
CA ASP A 319 43.69 14.26 -27.22
C ASP A 319 44.09 15.31 -28.30
N SER A 320 43.47 16.48 -28.27
CA SER A 320 43.57 17.58 -29.24
C SER A 320 43.66 18.93 -28.48
N GLU A 321 43.41 20.07 -29.14
CA GLU A 321 43.34 21.34 -28.41
C GLU A 321 42.12 21.38 -27.47
N PRO A 322 42.27 21.81 -26.19
CA PRO A 322 41.16 21.85 -25.23
C PRO A 322 40.00 22.73 -25.69
N ILE A 323 38.78 22.22 -25.55
CA ILE A 323 37.55 22.89 -25.96
C ILE A 323 36.99 23.69 -24.78
N VAL A 324 36.77 25.00 -24.96
CA VAL A 324 36.09 25.82 -23.95
C VAL A 324 34.59 25.52 -23.95
N CYS A 325 34.06 25.09 -22.80
CA CYS A 325 32.65 24.80 -22.57
C CYS A 325 31.89 26.01 -22.01
N ASP A 326 32.51 26.75 -21.08
CA ASP A 326 32.00 28.01 -20.51
C ASP A 326 33.18 28.95 -20.18
N GLU A 327 32.97 30.27 -20.30
CA GLU A 327 33.96 31.31 -19.96
C GLU A 327 33.26 32.44 -19.20
N LYS A 328 33.73 32.75 -17.98
CA LYS A 328 33.20 33.85 -17.16
C LYS A 328 34.32 34.66 -16.54
N ILE A 329 34.17 35.98 -16.53
CA ILE A 329 35.01 36.89 -15.72
C ILE A 329 34.24 37.18 -14.44
N LEU A 330 34.78 36.75 -13.30
CA LEU A 330 34.13 36.81 -11.99
C LEU A 330 34.92 37.72 -11.05
N SER A 331 34.23 38.55 -10.28
CA SER A 331 34.86 39.43 -9.28
C SER A 331 34.98 38.73 -7.93
N ALA A 332 36.15 38.79 -7.29
CA ALA A 332 36.41 38.22 -5.96
C ALA A 332 35.83 39.10 -4.82
N THR A 333 34.58 39.56 -4.98
CA THR A 333 33.94 40.51 -4.06
C THR A 333 33.39 39.78 -2.84
N ILE A 334 33.99 40.04 -1.67
CA ILE A 334 33.62 39.37 -0.41
C ILE A 334 32.26 39.87 0.11
N SER A 335 31.23 39.02 -0.02
CA SER A 335 30.04 39.07 0.83
C SER A 335 29.59 37.64 1.16
N GLY A 336 29.49 37.32 2.45
CA GLY A 336 29.10 35.99 2.90
C GLY A 336 27.60 35.75 2.79
N ASP A 337 27.17 35.19 1.65
CA ASP A 337 26.02 34.32 1.46
C ASP A 337 26.17 33.72 0.05
N VAL A 338 25.97 32.41 -0.13
CA VAL A 338 26.01 31.79 -1.47
C VAL A 338 24.83 32.33 -2.28
N PRO A 339 25.03 32.97 -3.45
CA PRO A 339 23.93 33.50 -4.23
C PRO A 339 23.02 32.35 -4.71
N THR A 340 21.82 32.24 -4.14
CA THR A 340 20.81 31.29 -4.62
C THR A 340 20.57 31.55 -6.12
N PRO A 341 20.80 30.58 -7.01
CA PRO A 341 20.85 30.87 -8.45
C PRO A 341 19.56 31.53 -8.95
N THR A 342 19.65 32.80 -9.37
CA THR A 342 18.51 33.55 -9.92
C THR A 342 18.24 33.20 -11.38
N HIS A 343 18.31 31.91 -11.71
CA HIS A 343 17.51 31.36 -12.80
C HIS A 343 16.14 31.03 -12.22
N GLN A 344 15.11 31.78 -12.63
CA GLN A 344 13.76 31.23 -12.59
C GLN A 344 13.71 30.07 -13.57
N LEU A 345 13.92 28.85 -13.07
CA LEU A 345 13.45 27.64 -13.74
C LEU A 345 11.97 27.85 -14.10
N PRO A 346 11.51 27.47 -15.30
CA PRO A 346 10.08 27.44 -15.58
C PRO A 346 9.44 26.56 -14.50
N ALA A 347 8.44 27.09 -13.79
CA ALA A 347 7.89 26.42 -12.62
C ALA A 347 7.50 24.99 -12.96
N ARG A 348 8.05 24.01 -12.22
CA ARG A 348 7.74 22.58 -12.38
C ARG A 348 6.21 22.44 -12.38
N ARG A 349 5.66 22.06 -13.53
CA ARG A 349 4.22 21.82 -13.68
C ARG A 349 3.81 20.80 -12.64
N ARG A 350 2.90 21.19 -11.75
CA ARG A 350 2.41 20.29 -10.71
C ARG A 350 1.43 19.35 -11.37
N ARG A 351 1.75 18.06 -11.41
CA ARG A 351 0.94 17.02 -12.06
C ARG A 351 0.10 16.31 -11.01
N ALA A 352 -1.19 16.12 -11.28
CA ALA A 352 -2.08 15.36 -10.40
C ALA A 352 -2.80 14.23 -11.14
N ALA A 353 -3.30 13.25 -10.39
CA ALA A 353 -4.19 12.23 -10.93
C ALA A 353 -5.45 12.04 -10.09
N VAL A 354 -6.54 11.63 -10.75
CA VAL A 354 -7.69 11.00 -10.10
C VAL A 354 -7.74 9.55 -10.53
N VAL A 355 -7.77 8.63 -9.57
CA VAL A 355 -7.88 7.19 -9.84
C VAL A 355 -9.32 6.74 -9.57
N CYS A 356 -9.95 6.06 -10.53
CA CYS A 356 -11.27 5.45 -10.39
C CYS A 356 -11.18 3.94 -10.64
N TRP A 357 -12.00 3.16 -9.93
CA TRP A 357 -11.97 1.69 -10.07
C TRP A 357 -12.58 1.18 -11.37
N ASP A 358 -13.41 1.98 -12.04
CA ASP A 358 -13.98 1.69 -13.37
C ASP A 358 -14.38 3.00 -14.08
N LEU A 359 -14.13 3.09 -15.39
CA LEU A 359 -14.50 4.23 -16.24
C LEU A 359 -15.61 3.94 -17.26
N ALA A 360 -16.16 2.72 -17.32
CA ALA A 360 -17.22 2.33 -18.24
C ALA A 360 -18.64 2.68 -17.75
N HIS A 361 -18.81 2.96 -16.44
CA HIS A 361 -20.12 3.31 -15.86
C HIS A 361 -20.08 4.42 -14.80
N ASN A 362 -21.22 4.62 -14.13
CA ASN A 362 -21.55 5.71 -13.20
C ASN A 362 -20.48 6.19 -12.17
N PRO A 363 -19.61 5.36 -11.52
CA PRO A 363 -18.60 5.88 -10.59
C PRO A 363 -17.64 6.90 -11.24
N ALA A 364 -17.41 6.80 -12.55
CA ALA A 364 -16.64 7.77 -13.32
C ALA A 364 -17.19 9.21 -13.20
N GLY A 365 -18.51 9.37 -12.97
CA GLY A 365 -19.15 10.68 -12.76
C GLY A 365 -18.73 11.40 -11.48
N ARG A 366 -18.29 10.67 -10.43
CA ARG A 366 -17.64 11.28 -9.26
C ARG A 366 -16.19 11.64 -9.59
N ALA A 367 -15.47 10.74 -10.26
CA ALA A 367 -14.06 10.96 -10.64
C ALA A 367 -13.87 12.18 -11.55
N LEU A 368 -14.79 12.44 -12.49
CA LEU A 368 -14.79 13.65 -13.33
C LEU A 368 -14.91 14.94 -12.49
N VAL A 369 -15.77 14.96 -11.47
CA VAL A 369 -15.90 16.14 -10.59
C VAL A 369 -14.62 16.36 -9.79
N LEU A 370 -13.97 15.30 -9.29
CA LEU A 370 -12.67 15.40 -8.63
C LEU A 370 -11.58 15.91 -9.59
N TYR A 371 -11.57 15.45 -10.84
CA TYR A 371 -10.63 15.88 -11.88
C TYR A 371 -10.77 17.38 -12.14
N GLN A 372 -12.00 17.86 -12.34
CA GLN A 372 -12.29 19.27 -12.60
C GLN A 372 -12.03 20.19 -11.40
N ILE A 373 -12.05 19.66 -10.16
CA ILE A 373 -11.56 20.40 -8.98
C ILE A 373 -10.03 20.53 -9.00
N LEU A 374 -9.31 19.51 -9.46
CA LEU A 374 -7.84 19.54 -9.56
C LEU A 374 -7.34 20.41 -10.71
N GLU A 375 -8.10 20.56 -11.80
CA GLU A 375 -7.76 21.48 -12.90
C GLU A 375 -7.67 22.96 -12.45
N LEU A 376 -8.33 23.31 -11.33
CA LEU A 376 -8.19 24.64 -10.69
C LEU A 376 -6.96 24.78 -9.79
N LEU A 377 -6.25 23.67 -9.51
CA LEU A 377 -5.18 23.59 -8.52
C LEU A 377 -3.83 23.14 -9.09
N PHE A 378 -3.81 22.42 -10.21
CA PHE A 378 -2.65 21.75 -10.81
C PHE A 378 -2.47 22.12 -12.28
N ASP A 379 -1.24 22.06 -12.77
CA ASP A 379 -0.85 22.49 -14.13
C ASP A 379 -1.12 21.40 -15.19
N GLU A 380 -1.36 20.16 -14.75
CA GLU A 380 -1.73 19.01 -15.55
C GLU A 380 -2.47 18.00 -14.65
N VAL A 381 -3.59 17.45 -15.11
CA VAL A 381 -4.36 16.42 -14.39
C VAL A 381 -4.57 15.22 -15.31
N THR A 382 -4.54 14.00 -14.76
CA THR A 382 -4.84 12.75 -15.47
C THR A 382 -5.99 12.00 -14.79
N LEU A 383 -7.00 11.56 -15.54
CA LEU A 383 -8.03 10.64 -15.07
C LEU A 383 -7.60 9.20 -15.39
N ILE A 384 -7.40 8.38 -14.37
CA ILE A 384 -6.88 7.02 -14.49
C ILE A 384 -7.96 6.03 -14.03
N GLY A 385 -8.27 5.02 -14.84
CA GLY A 385 -9.10 3.90 -14.38
C GLY A 385 -9.37 2.87 -15.47
N PRO A 386 -9.54 1.59 -15.12
CA PRO A 386 -9.78 0.53 -16.09
C PRO A 386 -11.26 0.50 -16.55
N MET A 387 -11.58 -0.41 -17.46
CA MET A 387 -12.94 -0.74 -17.87
C MET A 387 -13.15 -2.24 -17.74
N PHE A 388 -14.00 -2.68 -16.81
CA PHE A 388 -14.32 -4.09 -16.65
C PHE A 388 -15.43 -4.49 -17.65
N PRO A 389 -15.25 -5.54 -18.49
CA PRO A 389 -16.20 -5.92 -19.53
C PRO A 389 -17.65 -6.11 -19.07
N ARG A 390 -17.88 -6.45 -17.80
CA ARG A 390 -19.22 -6.59 -17.20
C ARG A 390 -20.00 -5.28 -17.05
N PHE A 391 -19.33 -4.13 -17.12
CA PHE A 391 -19.94 -2.79 -17.12
C PHE A 391 -19.86 -2.13 -18.50
N GLY A 392 -18.78 -2.38 -19.24
CA GLY A 392 -18.61 -1.97 -20.64
C GLY A 392 -17.15 -2.03 -21.07
N THR A 393 -16.91 -1.87 -22.37
CA THR A 393 -15.55 -1.83 -22.97
C THR A 393 -15.22 -0.47 -23.58
N SER A 394 -16.00 0.56 -23.23
CA SER A 394 -15.89 1.95 -23.68
C SER A 394 -16.13 2.89 -22.50
N VAL A 395 -15.47 4.05 -22.49
CA VAL A 395 -15.68 5.09 -21.47
C VAL A 395 -17.16 5.46 -21.39
N TRP A 396 -17.67 5.67 -20.16
CA TRP A 396 -19.07 5.95 -19.90
C TRP A 396 -19.56 7.16 -20.73
N ALA A 397 -20.60 6.95 -21.53
CA ALA A 397 -21.01 7.87 -22.61
C ALA A 397 -21.13 9.36 -22.20
N PRO A 398 -21.70 9.74 -21.03
CA PRO A 398 -21.79 11.14 -20.61
C PRO A 398 -20.43 11.86 -20.43
N ILE A 399 -19.33 11.10 -20.31
CA ILE A 399 -17.95 11.59 -20.14
C ILE A 399 -17.14 11.46 -21.45
N ALA A 400 -17.45 10.45 -22.27
CA ALA A 400 -16.71 10.13 -23.49
C ALA A 400 -16.69 11.24 -24.56
N GLU A 401 -17.64 12.18 -24.51
CA GLU A 401 -17.72 13.33 -25.42
C GLU A 401 -16.80 14.51 -25.03
N ASN A 402 -16.13 14.46 -23.88
CA ASN A 402 -15.29 15.57 -23.41
C ASN A 402 -13.86 15.45 -23.97
N GLU A 403 -13.65 15.99 -25.17
CA GLU A 403 -12.40 15.93 -25.95
C GLU A 403 -11.13 16.43 -25.23
N ASN A 404 -11.27 17.20 -24.15
CA ASN A 404 -10.14 17.77 -23.41
C ASN A 404 -9.64 16.89 -22.23
N LEU A 405 -10.30 15.77 -21.93
CA LEU A 405 -9.90 14.92 -20.80
C LEU A 405 -8.64 14.10 -21.11
N ASN A 406 -7.61 14.27 -20.28
CA ASN A 406 -6.42 13.43 -20.27
C ASN A 406 -6.73 12.11 -19.54
N ILE A 407 -7.18 11.08 -20.28
CA ILE A 407 -7.61 9.79 -19.74
C ILE A 407 -6.58 8.68 -20.00
N VAL A 408 -6.22 7.94 -18.95
CA VAL A 408 -5.53 6.65 -19.02
C VAL A 408 -6.53 5.56 -18.68
N THR A 409 -6.84 4.70 -19.66
CA THR A 409 -7.85 3.64 -19.54
C THR A 409 -7.50 2.41 -20.37
N GLY A 410 -7.95 1.24 -19.93
CA GLY A 410 -7.71 -0.05 -20.56
C GLY A 410 -8.73 -1.09 -20.10
N VAL A 411 -8.97 -2.12 -20.92
CA VAL A 411 -9.89 -3.20 -20.57
C VAL A 411 -9.18 -4.19 -19.61
N VAL A 412 -9.86 -4.57 -18.54
CA VAL A 412 -9.34 -5.44 -17.47
C VAL A 412 -10.37 -6.52 -17.16
N ASP A 413 -10.01 -7.81 -17.31
CA ASP A 413 -10.91 -8.95 -17.04
C ASP A 413 -10.44 -9.80 -15.84
N GLY A 414 -9.19 -9.63 -15.38
CA GLY A 414 -8.65 -10.30 -14.18
C GLY A 414 -7.56 -9.52 -13.44
N PHE A 415 -7.03 -10.11 -12.35
CA PHE A 415 -5.97 -9.49 -11.53
C PHE A 415 -4.70 -9.20 -12.33
N SER A 416 -4.34 -10.07 -13.28
CA SER A 416 -3.15 -9.89 -14.12
C SER A 416 -3.23 -8.64 -15.00
N ASP A 417 -4.41 -8.35 -15.55
CA ASP A 417 -4.63 -7.15 -16.38
C ASP A 417 -4.62 -5.89 -15.51
N LEU A 418 -5.20 -5.96 -14.29
CA LEU A 418 -5.12 -4.85 -13.33
C LEU A 418 -3.67 -4.58 -12.91
N GLU A 419 -2.86 -5.64 -12.72
CA GLU A 419 -1.43 -5.49 -12.40
C GLU A 419 -0.66 -4.87 -13.58
N ALA A 420 -0.94 -5.27 -14.82
CA ALA A 420 -0.36 -4.62 -16.01
C ALA A 420 -0.75 -3.13 -16.09
N PHE A 421 -2.06 -2.82 -16.02
CA PHE A 421 -2.60 -1.47 -16.11
C PHE A 421 -2.08 -0.55 -14.99
N ALA A 422 -2.00 -1.05 -13.75
CA ALA A 422 -1.44 -0.29 -12.63
C ALA A 422 0.07 0.00 -12.82
N ASN A 423 0.82 -0.95 -13.40
CA ASN A 423 2.23 -0.75 -13.72
C ASN A 423 2.46 0.22 -14.90
N GLU A 424 1.51 0.32 -15.83
CA GLU A 424 1.50 1.33 -16.90
C GLU A 424 1.14 2.71 -16.36
N ALA A 425 0.05 2.84 -15.60
CA ALA A 425 -0.37 4.10 -14.97
C ALA A 425 0.75 4.68 -14.08
N ALA A 426 1.45 3.83 -13.33
CA ALA A 426 2.59 4.20 -12.50
C ALA A 426 3.89 4.45 -13.28
N SER A 427 3.90 4.40 -14.62
CA SER A 427 5.04 4.92 -15.41
C SER A 427 5.11 6.45 -15.37
N GLN A 428 3.99 7.11 -15.05
CA GLN A 428 3.89 8.55 -14.93
C GLN A 428 4.20 9.02 -13.50
N SER A 429 4.86 10.18 -13.40
CA SER A 429 5.13 10.86 -12.12
C SER A 429 4.06 11.89 -11.81
N PHE A 430 3.62 11.95 -10.55
CA PHE A 430 2.60 12.87 -10.05
C PHE A 430 3.05 13.47 -8.72
N ASP A 431 2.60 14.68 -8.40
CA ASP A 431 2.81 15.32 -7.10
C ASP A 431 1.63 15.06 -6.14
N PHE A 432 0.43 14.79 -6.68
CA PHE A 432 -0.81 14.54 -5.93
C PHE A 432 -1.69 13.48 -6.61
N VAL A 433 -2.34 12.60 -5.83
CA VAL A 433 -3.28 11.59 -6.35
C VAL A 433 -4.53 11.49 -5.48
N TRP A 434 -5.70 11.64 -6.09
CA TRP A 434 -7.01 11.49 -5.43
C TRP A 434 -7.64 10.15 -5.81
N LEU A 435 -7.92 9.31 -4.82
CA LEU A 435 -8.50 7.98 -4.99
C LEU A 435 -10.03 8.07 -4.90
N CYS A 436 -10.72 7.93 -6.04
CA CYS A 436 -12.17 7.92 -6.12
C CYS A 436 -12.74 6.55 -5.71
N LYS A 437 -13.46 6.54 -4.58
CA LYS A 437 -14.16 5.41 -3.95
C LYS A 437 -13.24 4.29 -3.40
N PRO A 438 -13.50 3.79 -2.16
CA PRO A 438 -12.69 2.76 -1.52
C PRO A 438 -13.02 1.35 -2.09
N ARG A 439 -12.69 1.14 -3.36
CA ARG A 439 -12.77 -0.16 -4.06
C ARG A 439 -11.35 -0.65 -4.39
N TYR A 440 -11.15 -1.97 -4.37
CA TYR A 440 -9.82 -2.57 -4.52
C TYR A 440 -9.05 -2.11 -5.77
N PRO A 441 -9.64 -1.99 -6.98
CA PRO A 441 -8.90 -1.48 -8.14
C PRO A 441 -8.41 -0.03 -7.96
N THR A 442 -9.22 0.88 -7.39
CA THR A 442 -8.78 2.26 -7.08
C THR A 442 -7.55 2.24 -6.18
N LEU A 443 -7.61 1.47 -5.09
CA LEU A 443 -6.52 1.44 -4.11
C LEU A 443 -5.27 0.75 -4.66
N PHE A 444 -5.42 -0.34 -5.42
CA PHE A 444 -4.30 -1.08 -6.01
C PHE A 444 -3.56 -0.21 -7.03
N ILE A 445 -4.27 0.49 -7.93
CA ILE A 445 -3.66 1.43 -8.88
C ILE A 445 -3.00 2.60 -8.15
N GLY A 446 -3.73 3.24 -7.23
CA GLY A 446 -3.24 4.38 -6.45
C GLY A 446 -1.98 4.08 -5.63
N LEU A 447 -1.92 2.90 -5.01
CA LEU A 447 -0.75 2.46 -4.25
C LEU A 447 0.39 2.02 -5.19
N THR A 448 0.12 1.44 -6.36
CA THR A 448 1.17 1.14 -7.37
C THR A 448 1.84 2.40 -7.88
N ILE A 449 1.07 3.47 -8.13
CA ILE A 449 1.59 4.81 -8.44
C ILE A 449 2.44 5.30 -7.26
N TRP A 450 1.94 5.16 -6.03
CA TRP A 450 2.64 5.59 -4.84
C TRP A 450 3.99 4.90 -4.61
N GLU A 451 4.09 3.58 -4.79
CA GLU A 451 5.36 2.83 -4.64
C GLU A 451 6.49 3.39 -5.51
N ARG A 452 6.15 4.02 -6.65
CA ARG A 452 7.14 4.55 -7.60
C ARG A 452 7.43 6.04 -7.45
N CYS A 453 6.42 6.90 -7.30
CA CYS A 453 6.61 8.37 -7.30
C CYS A 453 6.27 9.09 -5.99
N GLN A 454 5.78 8.39 -4.96
CA GLN A 454 5.50 8.93 -3.61
C GLN A 454 4.71 10.27 -3.59
N PRO A 455 3.58 10.40 -4.35
CA PRO A 455 2.76 11.60 -4.36
C PRO A 455 2.03 11.79 -3.02
N THR A 456 1.53 13.00 -2.78
CA THR A 456 0.52 13.22 -1.73
C THR A 456 -0.76 12.48 -2.11
N ILE A 457 -1.27 11.59 -1.24
CA ILE A 457 -2.48 10.80 -1.52
C ILE A 457 -3.66 11.24 -0.65
N MET A 458 -4.83 11.30 -1.28
CA MET A 458 -6.12 11.57 -0.66
C MET A 458 -7.15 10.51 -1.09
N LEU A 459 -8.00 10.05 -0.17
CA LEU A 459 -9.06 9.07 -0.45
C LEU A 459 -10.45 9.71 -0.36
N ASP A 460 -11.26 9.51 -1.39
CA ASP A 460 -12.63 10.04 -1.47
C ASP A 460 -13.68 8.94 -1.24
N ILE A 461 -14.56 9.18 -0.27
CA ILE A 461 -15.65 8.29 0.13
C ILE A 461 -16.97 8.98 -0.20
N ASP A 462 -17.49 8.65 -1.39
CA ASP A 462 -18.70 9.26 -1.94
C ASP A 462 -19.97 8.42 -1.69
N ASP A 463 -19.80 7.11 -1.42
CA ASP A 463 -20.83 6.13 -1.04
C ASP A 463 -20.36 5.27 0.15
N TYR A 464 -21.30 4.66 0.89
CA TYR A 464 -20.99 3.55 1.81
C TYR A 464 -21.08 2.22 1.06
N GLU A 465 -19.95 1.75 0.52
CA GLU A 465 -19.92 0.68 -0.50
C GLU A 465 -20.56 -0.66 -0.07
N PHE A 466 -20.58 -0.97 1.23
CA PHE A 466 -21.25 -2.17 1.75
C PHE A 466 -22.78 -2.14 1.57
N ALA A 467 -23.42 -0.98 1.48
CA ALA A 467 -24.87 -0.86 1.27
C ALA A 467 -25.34 -1.35 -0.13
N PHE A 468 -24.42 -1.64 -1.05
CA PHE A 468 -24.72 -2.26 -2.34
C PHE A 468 -24.75 -3.79 -2.30
N PHE A 469 -24.34 -4.43 -1.20
CA PHE A 469 -24.29 -5.89 -1.05
C PHE A 469 -25.37 -6.40 -0.10
N LYS A 470 -26.02 -7.53 -0.47
CA LYS A 470 -27.00 -8.21 0.40
C LYS A 470 -26.33 -8.95 1.56
N GLU A 471 -25.15 -9.50 1.30
CA GLU A 471 -24.25 -10.04 2.32
C GLU A 471 -23.36 -8.91 2.83
N ARG A 472 -23.39 -8.63 4.13
CA ARG A 472 -22.75 -7.42 4.70
C ARG A 472 -21.25 -7.57 5.00
N GLN A 473 -20.75 -8.79 5.08
CA GLN A 473 -19.33 -9.14 5.28
C GLN A 473 -19.04 -10.49 4.63
N ILE A 474 -17.82 -10.67 4.10
CA ILE A 474 -17.23 -12.01 3.93
C ILE A 474 -16.39 -12.30 5.18
N ASN A 475 -16.68 -13.42 5.83
CA ASN A 475 -15.83 -13.98 6.87
C ASN A 475 -14.55 -14.55 6.25
N GLY A 476 -13.51 -13.74 6.14
CA GLY A 476 -12.21 -14.14 5.60
C GLY A 476 -11.12 -13.13 5.95
N GLU A 477 -9.89 -13.62 6.08
CA GLU A 477 -8.72 -12.77 6.26
C GLU A 477 -8.39 -11.94 5.02
N ALA A 478 -7.69 -10.82 5.19
CA ALA A 478 -7.10 -10.07 4.08
C ALA A 478 -6.26 -10.96 3.14
N SER A 479 -5.49 -11.91 3.70
CA SER A 479 -4.72 -12.94 2.97
C SER A 479 -5.60 -13.87 2.12
N ALA A 480 -6.73 -14.34 2.66
CA ALA A 480 -7.66 -15.22 1.98
C ALA A 480 -8.48 -14.48 0.91
N LEU A 481 -8.93 -13.26 1.21
CA LEU A 481 -9.61 -12.37 0.26
C LEU A 481 -8.68 -12.04 -0.92
N LEU A 482 -7.45 -11.59 -0.65
CA LEU A 482 -6.42 -11.36 -1.66
C LEU A 482 -6.14 -12.62 -2.51
N SER A 483 -6.10 -13.80 -1.90
CA SER A 483 -5.91 -15.06 -2.62
C SER A 483 -7.09 -15.41 -3.55
N SER A 484 -8.33 -15.06 -3.17
CA SER A 484 -9.51 -15.20 -4.03
C SER A 484 -9.53 -14.20 -5.20
N LEU A 485 -9.02 -12.98 -4.97
CA LEU A 485 -8.87 -11.94 -6.00
C LEU A 485 -7.77 -12.31 -7.01
N ARG A 486 -6.62 -12.83 -6.54
CA ARG A 486 -5.49 -13.28 -7.38
C ARG A 486 -5.69 -14.62 -8.11
N SER A 487 -6.79 -15.31 -7.86
CA SER A 487 -7.17 -16.55 -8.57
C SER A 487 -8.30 -16.35 -9.57
N ASP A 488 -8.73 -15.09 -9.76
CA ASP A 488 -9.83 -14.67 -10.64
C ASP A 488 -11.17 -15.40 -10.36
N GLN A 489 -11.31 -16.01 -9.18
CA GLN A 489 -12.55 -16.68 -8.73
C GLN A 489 -13.61 -15.70 -8.23
N VAL A 490 -13.19 -14.48 -7.87
CA VAL A 490 -14.06 -13.39 -7.39
C VAL A 490 -13.65 -12.11 -8.10
N HIS A 491 -14.59 -11.41 -8.72
CA HIS A 491 -14.31 -10.20 -9.48
C HIS A 491 -13.80 -9.08 -8.56
N LEU A 492 -12.81 -8.32 -9.05
CA LEU A 492 -11.96 -7.44 -8.22
C LEU A 492 -12.72 -6.34 -7.46
N ALA A 493 -13.86 -5.89 -8.00
CA ALA A 493 -14.72 -4.88 -7.39
C ALA A 493 -15.85 -5.43 -6.48
N ASP A 494 -15.95 -6.75 -6.29
CA ASP A 494 -17.04 -7.37 -5.49
C ASP A 494 -16.76 -7.30 -3.98
N LEU A 495 -17.59 -7.97 -3.17
CA LEU A 495 -17.56 -7.86 -1.71
C LEU A 495 -16.21 -8.22 -1.09
N ALA A 496 -15.43 -9.12 -1.71
CA ALA A 496 -14.09 -9.48 -1.24
C ALA A 496 -13.10 -8.31 -1.37
N GLY A 497 -12.99 -7.72 -2.56
CA GLY A 497 -12.16 -6.54 -2.80
C GLY A 497 -12.67 -5.32 -2.05
N THR A 498 -13.99 -5.17 -1.89
CA THR A 498 -14.58 -4.08 -1.11
C THR A 498 -14.25 -4.21 0.38
N THR A 499 -14.31 -5.43 0.95
CA THR A 499 -13.92 -5.67 2.35
C THR A 499 -12.45 -5.34 2.59
N LEU A 500 -11.56 -5.78 1.67
CA LEU A 500 -10.12 -5.51 1.73
C LEU A 500 -9.78 -4.02 1.50
N ALA A 501 -10.56 -3.31 0.69
CA ALA A 501 -10.40 -1.87 0.51
C ALA A 501 -10.91 -1.04 1.69
N HIS A 502 -11.96 -1.50 2.37
CA HIS A 502 -12.48 -0.86 3.56
C HIS A 502 -11.57 -1.05 4.79
N SER A 503 -10.83 -2.16 4.91
CA SER A 503 -9.94 -2.41 6.05
C SER A 503 -8.73 -1.47 6.13
N VAL A 504 -8.44 -0.71 5.08
CA VAL A 504 -7.29 0.21 5.00
C VAL A 504 -7.66 1.70 4.99
N ILE A 505 -8.95 2.07 5.03
CA ILE A 505 -9.41 3.47 5.00
C ILE A 505 -8.75 4.31 6.12
N GLY A 506 -8.61 3.74 7.32
CA GLY A 506 -8.02 4.42 8.48
C GLY A 506 -6.51 4.71 8.40
N ALA A 507 -5.82 4.26 7.35
CA ALA A 507 -4.39 4.56 7.15
C ALA A 507 -4.12 5.88 6.40
N PHE A 508 -5.16 6.49 5.81
CA PHE A 508 -5.04 7.66 4.95
C PHE A 508 -4.98 8.97 5.76
N ASP A 509 -3.87 9.71 5.66
CA ASP A 509 -3.69 11.06 6.24
C ASP A 509 -4.80 12.06 5.79
N HIS A 510 -5.35 11.85 4.60
CA HIS A 510 -6.33 12.74 3.97
C HIS A 510 -7.52 11.93 3.43
N VAL A 511 -8.66 12.06 4.11
CA VAL A 511 -9.95 11.48 3.70
C VAL A 511 -10.95 12.60 3.38
N THR A 512 -11.62 12.49 2.24
CA THR A 512 -12.77 13.32 1.87
C THR A 512 -14.04 12.49 1.84
N VAL A 513 -15.16 13.08 2.24
CA VAL A 513 -16.47 12.43 2.36
C VAL A 513 -17.53 13.26 1.64
N SER A 514 -18.51 12.63 0.96
CA SER A 514 -19.53 13.42 0.24
C SER A 514 -20.54 14.13 1.15
N ASN A 515 -20.78 13.65 2.37
CA ASN A 515 -21.88 14.11 3.24
C ASN A 515 -21.68 13.77 4.75
N PRO A 516 -22.51 14.34 5.66
CA PRO A 516 -22.36 14.16 7.11
C PRO A 516 -22.50 12.71 7.60
N SER A 517 -23.32 11.87 6.97
CA SER A 517 -23.48 10.46 7.39
C SER A 517 -22.22 9.62 7.11
N LEU A 518 -21.48 9.95 6.04
CA LEU A 518 -20.17 9.37 5.79
C LEU A 518 -19.11 9.98 6.73
N GLN A 519 -19.22 11.27 7.06
CA GLN A 519 -18.32 11.93 8.00
C GLN A 519 -18.39 11.34 9.41
N SER A 520 -19.58 10.96 9.90
CA SER A 520 -19.74 10.32 11.21
C SER A 520 -19.23 8.87 11.28
N ILE A 521 -18.90 8.25 10.14
CA ILE A 521 -18.40 6.87 10.06
C ILE A 521 -16.90 6.84 9.79
N PHE A 522 -16.40 7.72 8.91
CA PHE A 522 -15.02 7.71 8.42
C PHE A 522 -14.21 8.97 8.79
N GLY A 523 -14.82 9.95 9.45
CA GLY A 523 -14.22 11.26 9.67
C GLY A 523 -14.00 12.02 8.36
N GLY A 524 -12.85 12.68 8.23
CA GLY A 524 -12.48 13.39 7.02
C GLY A 524 -13.19 14.74 6.80
N THR A 525 -12.93 15.37 5.66
CA THR A 525 -13.50 16.67 5.27
C THR A 525 -14.62 16.50 4.25
N ILE A 526 -15.74 17.23 4.44
CA ILE A 526 -16.85 17.18 3.48
C ILE A 526 -16.45 17.86 2.16
N VAL A 527 -16.44 17.07 1.09
CA VAL A 527 -16.34 17.51 -0.31
C VAL A 527 -17.60 17.01 -1.02
N ALA A 528 -18.67 17.80 -0.93
CA ALA A 528 -19.93 17.53 -1.58
C ALA A 528 -19.79 17.54 -3.11
N HIS A 529 -20.72 16.88 -3.83
CA HIS A 529 -20.78 17.00 -5.29
C HIS A 529 -20.88 18.47 -5.71
N SER A 530 -20.13 18.85 -6.74
CA SER A 530 -20.06 20.22 -7.23
C SER A 530 -20.27 20.33 -8.74
N ARG A 531 -20.36 21.57 -9.22
CA ARG A 531 -20.42 21.94 -10.65
C ARG A 531 -19.50 23.11 -10.95
N ASP A 532 -19.06 23.19 -12.20
CA ASP A 532 -18.40 24.36 -12.76
C ASP A 532 -19.39 25.53 -12.77
N GLU A 533 -19.14 26.48 -11.88
CA GLU A 533 -19.91 27.71 -11.71
C GLU A 533 -20.00 28.57 -12.98
N SER A 534 -19.05 28.45 -13.92
CA SER A 534 -19.01 29.20 -15.18
C SER A 534 -19.86 28.59 -16.29
N GLN A 535 -20.22 27.30 -16.19
CA GLN A 535 -21.08 26.59 -17.14
C GLN A 535 -22.50 26.40 -16.58
N PHE A 536 -22.61 26.09 -15.29
CA PHE A 536 -23.89 25.89 -14.59
C PHE A 536 -24.37 27.23 -14.03
N ASP A 537 -24.72 28.18 -14.89
CA ASP A 537 -25.39 29.45 -14.52
C ASP A 537 -26.66 29.67 -15.34
N ALA A 538 -27.78 29.92 -14.67
CA ALA A 538 -29.07 30.19 -15.30
C ALA A 538 -29.07 31.43 -16.22
N ALA A 539 -28.16 32.39 -16.01
CA ALA A 539 -28.05 33.61 -16.81
C ALA A 539 -27.55 33.38 -18.25
N LEU A 540 -26.99 32.21 -18.54
CA LEU A 540 -26.45 31.84 -19.87
C LEU A 540 -27.52 31.33 -20.84
N PHE A 541 -28.74 31.03 -20.37
CA PHE A 541 -29.75 30.28 -21.12
C PHE A 541 -31.07 31.04 -21.30
N ASP A 542 -31.56 31.14 -22.55
CA ASP A 542 -32.94 31.57 -22.80
C ASP A 542 -33.91 30.43 -22.46
N ARG A 543 -34.37 30.44 -21.21
CA ARG A 543 -35.37 29.51 -20.65
C ARG A 543 -36.67 29.46 -21.45
N GLN A 544 -37.09 30.54 -22.11
CA GLN A 544 -38.33 30.55 -22.90
C GLN A 544 -38.12 29.85 -24.25
N ALA A 545 -37.00 30.14 -24.92
CA ALA A 545 -36.64 29.48 -26.17
C ALA A 545 -36.40 27.97 -25.97
N LEU A 546 -35.70 27.56 -24.91
CA LEU A 546 -35.47 26.15 -24.59
C LEU A 546 -36.78 25.41 -24.30
N ARG A 547 -37.65 25.96 -23.45
CA ARG A 547 -38.97 25.36 -23.19
C ARG A 547 -39.77 25.17 -24.48
N ALA A 548 -39.79 26.19 -25.35
CA ALA A 548 -40.49 26.13 -26.62
C ALA A 548 -39.92 25.06 -27.57
N SER A 549 -38.59 24.87 -27.64
CA SER A 549 -37.97 23.84 -28.48
C SER A 549 -38.19 22.43 -27.96
N SER A 550 -38.22 22.23 -26.63
CA SER A 550 -38.49 20.94 -25.98
C SER A 550 -39.99 20.62 -25.78
N GLY A 551 -40.91 21.44 -26.31
CA GLY A 551 -42.36 21.21 -26.19
C GLY A 551 -42.96 21.50 -24.81
N LEU A 552 -42.22 22.14 -23.91
CA LEU A 552 -42.72 22.60 -22.62
C LEU A 552 -43.53 23.91 -22.80
N PRO A 553 -44.72 24.05 -22.19
CA PRO A 553 -45.40 25.34 -22.12
C PRO A 553 -44.53 26.35 -21.37
N ILE A 554 -44.40 27.58 -21.90
CA ILE A 554 -43.52 28.62 -21.35
C ILE A 554 -43.82 28.90 -19.87
N GLU A 555 -45.12 28.99 -19.51
CA GLU A 555 -45.61 29.25 -18.15
C GLU A 555 -45.71 27.99 -17.26
N ALA A 556 -45.28 26.81 -17.72
CA ALA A 556 -45.36 25.59 -16.93
C ALA A 556 -44.47 25.64 -15.67
N LYS A 557 -44.86 24.88 -14.64
CA LYS A 557 -44.01 24.59 -13.48
C LYS A 557 -43.36 23.22 -13.68
N VAL A 558 -42.05 23.22 -13.92
CA VAL A 558 -41.32 22.05 -14.38
C VAL A 558 -40.54 21.42 -13.23
N VAL A 559 -40.96 20.21 -12.83
CA VAL A 559 -40.20 19.37 -11.90
C VAL A 559 -39.20 18.55 -12.72
N VAL A 560 -37.92 18.60 -12.35
CA VAL A 560 -36.82 17.98 -13.12
C VAL A 560 -36.20 16.81 -12.36
N PHE A 561 -35.87 15.74 -13.09
CA PHE A 561 -34.98 14.66 -12.66
C PHE A 561 -34.00 14.32 -13.79
N VAL A 562 -32.69 14.34 -13.53
CA VAL A 562 -31.67 13.94 -14.51
C VAL A 562 -30.74 12.85 -13.97
N GLY A 563 -30.58 11.76 -14.72
CA GLY A 563 -29.74 10.60 -14.42
C GLY A 563 -30.53 9.28 -14.43
N THR A 564 -29.90 8.18 -14.01
CA THR A 564 -30.51 6.83 -14.14
C THR A 564 -31.82 6.68 -13.37
N VAL A 565 -32.89 6.34 -14.09
CA VAL A 565 -34.25 6.13 -13.60
C VAL A 565 -34.41 4.67 -13.18
N ARG A 566 -34.43 4.43 -11.86
CA ARG A 566 -34.71 3.12 -11.24
C ARG A 566 -35.88 3.23 -10.27
N ARG A 567 -36.59 2.12 -10.02
CA ARG A 567 -37.84 2.13 -9.20
C ARG A 567 -37.68 2.78 -7.82
N HIS A 568 -36.54 2.59 -7.16
CA HIS A 568 -36.25 3.12 -5.82
C HIS A 568 -35.84 4.62 -5.80
N LYS A 569 -35.69 5.28 -6.95
CA LYS A 569 -35.32 6.72 -7.03
C LYS A 569 -36.53 7.66 -7.06
N GLY A 570 -37.73 7.17 -6.74
CA GLY A 570 -38.92 8.00 -6.48
C GLY A 570 -39.58 8.64 -7.71
N VAL A 571 -38.99 8.57 -8.91
CA VAL A 571 -39.49 9.24 -10.13
C VAL A 571 -40.94 8.88 -10.45
N LEU A 572 -41.32 7.62 -10.26
CA LEU A 572 -42.70 7.14 -10.47
C LEU A 572 -43.69 7.69 -9.43
N GLU A 573 -43.24 8.05 -8.22
CA GLU A 573 -44.08 8.74 -7.23
C GLU A 573 -44.30 10.20 -7.61
N ILE A 574 -43.26 10.88 -8.08
CA ILE A 574 -43.36 12.24 -8.62
C ILE A 574 -44.33 12.27 -9.81
N ALA A 575 -44.23 11.28 -10.72
CA ALA A 575 -45.15 11.12 -11.85
C ALA A 575 -46.61 10.97 -11.37
N ARG A 576 -46.87 10.05 -10.42
CA ARG A 576 -48.21 9.85 -9.83
C ARG A 576 -48.73 11.11 -9.12
N ALA A 577 -47.88 11.83 -8.38
CA ALA A 577 -48.26 13.05 -7.68
C ALA A 577 -48.64 14.17 -8.66
N ILE A 578 -47.84 14.37 -9.72
CA ILE A 578 -48.16 15.30 -10.81
C ILE A 578 -49.45 14.87 -11.52
N GLY A 579 -49.61 13.58 -11.83
CA GLY A 579 -50.80 13.03 -12.49
C GLY A 579 -52.10 13.25 -11.71
N LYS A 580 -52.06 13.21 -10.37
CA LYS A 580 -53.20 13.52 -9.49
C LYS A 580 -53.41 15.00 -9.20
N SER A 581 -52.35 15.82 -9.22
CA SER A 581 -52.45 17.23 -8.84
C SER A 581 -53.44 17.99 -9.74
N SER A 582 -54.25 18.83 -9.10
CA SER A 582 -55.22 19.74 -9.73
C SER A 582 -54.56 20.85 -10.54
N ARG A 583 -53.25 21.07 -10.34
CA ARG A 583 -52.44 22.04 -11.07
C ARG A 583 -52.14 21.58 -12.51
N SER A 584 -52.85 22.15 -13.48
CA SER A 584 -52.68 21.85 -14.91
C SER A 584 -51.39 22.44 -15.51
N ASP A 585 -50.70 23.31 -14.79
CA ASP A 585 -49.41 23.90 -15.15
C ASP A 585 -48.19 23.01 -14.81
N LEU A 586 -48.34 22.00 -13.94
CA LEU A 586 -47.22 21.09 -13.60
C LEU A 586 -46.79 20.25 -14.80
N ARG A 587 -45.47 20.12 -15.00
CA ARG A 587 -44.85 19.16 -15.93
C ARG A 587 -43.71 18.43 -15.24
N LEU A 588 -43.53 17.16 -15.60
CA LEU A 588 -42.36 16.37 -15.24
C LEU A 588 -41.38 16.35 -16.42
N LEU A 589 -40.13 16.68 -16.20
CA LEU A 589 -39.04 16.52 -17.16
C LEU A 589 -38.06 15.48 -16.61
N VAL A 590 -37.91 14.37 -17.32
CA VAL A 590 -36.96 13.30 -16.97
C VAL A 590 -35.95 13.16 -18.11
N ALA A 591 -34.67 13.06 -17.76
CA ALA A 591 -33.57 12.80 -18.69
C ALA A 591 -32.60 11.78 -18.09
N GLY A 592 -31.95 10.97 -18.93
CA GLY A 592 -31.06 9.89 -18.52
C GLY A 592 -31.58 8.48 -18.82
N THR A 593 -30.78 7.50 -18.42
CA THR A 593 -30.98 6.07 -18.73
C THR A 593 -32.16 5.48 -17.94
N PHE A 594 -32.99 4.65 -18.58
CA PHE A 594 -34.10 3.96 -17.93
C PHE A 594 -33.72 2.50 -17.61
N GLU A 595 -34.20 1.97 -16.48
CA GLU A 595 -33.92 0.60 -16.02
C GLU A 595 -34.51 -0.50 -16.92
N ASP A 596 -35.70 -0.24 -17.48
CA ASP A 596 -36.34 -0.97 -18.57
C ASP A 596 -37.33 -0.03 -19.31
N ASP A 597 -37.89 -0.46 -20.44
CA ASP A 597 -38.92 0.33 -21.14
C ASP A 597 -40.25 0.41 -20.36
N ARG A 598 -40.50 -0.49 -19.41
CA ARG A 598 -41.74 -0.51 -18.62
C ARG A 598 -41.78 0.62 -17.60
N ILE A 599 -40.66 0.96 -16.97
CA ILE A 599 -40.60 2.13 -16.09
C ILE A 599 -40.76 3.45 -16.88
N ARG A 600 -40.38 3.48 -18.18
CA ARG A 600 -40.71 4.60 -19.07
C ARG A 600 -42.24 4.68 -19.29
N GLU A 601 -42.88 3.59 -19.71
CA GLU A 601 -44.34 3.51 -19.91
C GLU A 601 -45.13 3.85 -18.61
N GLU A 602 -44.75 3.26 -17.48
CA GLU A 602 -45.37 3.51 -16.16
C GLU A 602 -45.30 4.99 -15.75
N ILE A 603 -44.24 5.71 -16.11
CA ILE A 603 -44.08 7.14 -15.81
C ILE A 603 -44.99 8.00 -16.70
N GLU A 604 -45.10 7.70 -18.01
CA GLU A 604 -45.96 8.46 -18.93
C GLU A 604 -47.45 8.30 -18.58
N GLU A 605 -47.88 7.07 -18.27
CA GLU A 605 -49.24 6.79 -17.80
C GLU A 605 -49.51 7.47 -16.44
N ALA A 606 -48.61 7.31 -15.46
CA ALA A 606 -48.77 7.88 -14.13
C ALA A 606 -48.82 9.42 -14.12
N ALA A 607 -48.06 10.08 -15.01
CA ALA A 607 -48.12 11.52 -15.18
C ALA A 607 -49.33 12.01 -16.00
N CYS A 608 -50.12 11.08 -16.56
CA CYS A 608 -51.28 11.36 -17.42
C CYS A 608 -50.93 12.30 -18.59
N GLY A 609 -49.81 12.03 -19.28
CA GLY A 609 -49.33 12.86 -20.41
C GLY A 609 -48.75 14.22 -20.01
N ARG A 610 -48.46 14.47 -18.72
CA ARG A 610 -47.73 15.65 -18.23
C ARG A 610 -46.21 15.44 -18.09
N ALA A 611 -45.68 14.30 -18.50
CA ALA A 611 -44.25 14.01 -18.52
C ALA A 611 -43.63 14.23 -19.91
N ILE A 612 -42.36 14.62 -19.92
CA ILE A 612 -41.47 14.62 -21.10
C ILE A 612 -40.24 13.80 -20.72
N LEU A 613 -40.01 12.71 -21.44
CA LEU A 613 -38.99 11.70 -21.12
C LEU A 613 -37.90 11.69 -22.21
N LEU A 614 -36.84 12.46 -21.99
CA LEU A 614 -35.67 12.50 -22.86
C LEU A 614 -34.87 11.19 -22.79
N SER A 615 -33.88 11.03 -23.65
CA SER A 615 -32.88 9.95 -23.62
C SER A 615 -31.79 10.23 -22.57
N ASP A 616 -30.68 9.50 -22.62
CA ASP A 616 -29.42 9.98 -22.06
C ASP A 616 -29.04 11.36 -22.64
N VAL A 617 -28.30 12.12 -21.83
CA VAL A 617 -27.89 13.51 -22.01
C VAL A 617 -26.47 13.62 -21.44
N SER A 618 -25.53 14.22 -22.17
CA SER A 618 -24.13 14.30 -21.72
C SER A 618 -23.88 15.46 -20.75
N PHE A 619 -22.70 15.50 -20.10
CA PHE A 619 -22.40 16.50 -19.08
C PHE A 619 -22.39 17.95 -19.63
N SER A 620 -22.12 18.14 -20.92
CA SER A 620 -22.16 19.45 -21.61
C SER A 620 -23.59 19.88 -21.96
N GLU A 621 -24.50 18.95 -22.22
CA GLU A 621 -25.92 19.23 -22.47
C GLU A 621 -26.73 19.45 -21.18
N LEU A 622 -26.32 18.83 -20.06
CA LEU A 622 -27.01 18.88 -18.76
C LEU A 622 -27.45 20.29 -18.30
N PRO A 623 -26.61 21.36 -18.39
CA PRO A 623 -27.04 22.74 -18.12
C PRO A 623 -28.30 23.18 -18.86
N THR A 624 -28.46 22.77 -20.13
CA THR A 624 -29.61 23.10 -20.98
C THR A 624 -30.90 22.48 -20.47
N VAL A 625 -30.83 21.25 -19.94
CA VAL A 625 -31.98 20.55 -19.33
C VAL A 625 -32.36 21.20 -18.00
N LEU A 626 -31.37 21.57 -17.18
CA LEU A 626 -31.58 22.20 -15.88
C LEU A 626 -32.18 23.62 -16.00
N ALA A 627 -31.75 24.41 -16.99
CA ALA A 627 -32.28 25.75 -17.26
C ALA A 627 -33.82 25.78 -17.42
N MET A 628 -34.42 24.70 -17.95
CA MET A 628 -35.86 24.57 -18.13
C MET A 628 -36.64 24.32 -16.82
N GLY A 629 -35.98 23.92 -15.73
CA GLY A 629 -36.60 23.50 -14.47
C GLY A 629 -36.99 24.61 -13.50
N ASP A 630 -38.02 24.37 -12.67
CA ASP A 630 -38.37 25.20 -11.50
C ASP A 630 -37.97 24.52 -10.17
N LEU A 631 -38.08 23.18 -10.10
CA LEU A 631 -37.92 22.37 -8.88
C LEU A 631 -37.22 21.04 -9.19
N VAL A 632 -36.26 20.64 -8.36
CA VAL A 632 -35.80 19.24 -8.28
C VAL A 632 -36.45 18.56 -7.06
N CYS A 633 -37.10 17.42 -7.28
CA CYS A 633 -37.78 16.68 -6.23
C CYS A 633 -37.14 15.28 -6.08
N LEU A 634 -36.73 14.92 -4.86
CA LEU A 634 -35.98 13.70 -4.57
C LEU A 634 -36.59 12.97 -3.35
N PRO A 635 -37.78 12.35 -3.51
CA PRO A 635 -38.40 11.55 -2.46
C PRO A 635 -37.66 10.21 -2.37
N GLN A 636 -36.50 10.21 -1.70
CA GLN A 636 -35.73 8.99 -1.47
C GLN A 636 -36.45 8.11 -0.43
N ASP A 637 -36.52 6.82 -0.73
CA ASP A 637 -37.15 5.81 0.11
C ASP A 637 -36.37 5.63 1.42
N ALA A 638 -36.95 6.06 2.54
CA ALA A 638 -36.36 5.94 3.86
C ALA A 638 -36.22 4.48 4.34
N SER A 639 -36.83 3.50 3.66
CA SER A 639 -36.61 2.08 3.93
C SER A 639 -35.40 1.49 3.19
N ALA A 640 -34.83 2.22 2.23
CA ALA A 640 -33.64 1.79 1.48
C ALA A 640 -32.35 2.17 2.23
N GLU A 641 -31.51 1.18 2.54
CA GLU A 641 -30.26 1.39 3.29
C GLU A 641 -29.29 2.39 2.63
N THR A 642 -29.24 2.44 1.29
CA THR A 642 -28.41 3.40 0.54
C THR A 642 -28.86 4.86 0.74
N SER A 643 -30.13 5.12 1.05
CA SER A 643 -30.64 6.49 1.29
C SER A 643 -30.15 7.10 2.61
N TYR A 644 -29.56 6.31 3.51
CA TYR A 644 -28.89 6.81 4.72
C TYR A 644 -27.46 7.30 4.48
N TYR A 645 -26.89 7.08 3.28
CA TYR A 645 -25.49 7.40 2.97
C TYR A 645 -25.29 8.23 1.70
N GLN A 646 -26.32 8.38 0.85
CA GLN A 646 -26.22 9.09 -0.44
C GLN A 646 -26.72 10.53 -0.38
N LEU A 647 -25.84 11.49 -0.70
CA LEU A 647 -26.19 12.87 -1.06
C LEU A 647 -26.30 12.99 -2.59
N PRO A 648 -27.49 13.21 -3.19
CA PRO A 648 -27.60 13.28 -4.65
C PRO A 648 -26.95 14.53 -5.25
N SER A 649 -26.14 14.35 -6.28
CA SER A 649 -25.56 15.44 -7.11
C SER A 649 -26.60 16.43 -7.65
N LYS A 650 -27.83 15.94 -7.87
CA LYS A 650 -29.03 16.70 -8.27
C LYS A 650 -29.37 17.88 -7.34
N VAL A 651 -28.88 17.88 -6.10
CA VAL A 651 -28.99 19.03 -5.19
C VAL A 651 -28.11 20.19 -5.68
N ALA A 652 -26.84 19.92 -6.00
CA ALA A 652 -25.92 20.92 -6.53
C ALA A 652 -26.39 21.45 -7.91
N ASP A 653 -26.89 20.56 -8.77
CA ASP A 653 -27.50 20.90 -10.07
C ASP A 653 -28.63 21.94 -9.91
N ALA A 654 -29.54 21.74 -8.96
CA ALA A 654 -30.67 22.62 -8.71
C ALA A 654 -30.26 23.97 -8.11
N LEU A 655 -29.38 23.96 -7.12
CA LEU A 655 -28.89 25.17 -6.45
C LEU A 655 -28.09 26.05 -7.42
N ALA A 656 -27.34 25.47 -8.36
CA ALA A 656 -26.61 26.20 -9.39
C ALA A 656 -27.52 27.08 -10.26
N PHE A 657 -28.72 26.57 -10.61
CA PHE A 657 -29.74 27.25 -11.40
C PHE A 657 -30.76 28.06 -10.59
N GLY A 658 -30.57 28.19 -9.27
CA GLY A 658 -31.51 28.87 -8.38
C GLY A 658 -32.91 28.24 -8.39
N MET A 659 -32.98 26.91 -8.49
CA MET A 659 -34.22 26.14 -8.40
C MET A 659 -34.54 25.80 -6.94
N SER A 660 -35.81 25.52 -6.64
CA SER A 660 -36.17 24.88 -5.37
C SER A 660 -35.70 23.42 -5.36
N VAL A 661 -35.46 22.87 -4.16
CA VAL A 661 -35.19 21.43 -3.94
C VAL A 661 -36.17 20.90 -2.91
N LEU A 662 -36.81 19.76 -3.17
CA LEU A 662 -37.68 19.06 -2.22
C LEU A 662 -37.10 17.68 -1.87
N LEU A 663 -36.83 17.46 -0.58
CA LEU A 663 -36.24 16.26 0.00
C LEU A 663 -37.18 15.63 1.05
N ASN A 664 -36.97 14.34 1.36
CA ASN A 664 -37.42 13.74 2.62
C ASN A 664 -36.34 14.03 3.70
N ASP A 665 -36.68 14.21 4.97
CA ASP A 665 -35.67 14.44 6.03
C ASP A 665 -34.90 13.15 6.33
N LEU A 666 -33.60 13.15 6.05
CA LEU A 666 -32.67 12.03 6.17
C LEU A 666 -31.27 12.55 6.55
N ALA A 667 -30.51 11.75 7.30
CA ALA A 667 -29.22 12.14 7.87
C ALA A 667 -28.17 12.70 6.87
N PRO A 668 -28.06 12.25 5.59
CA PRO A 668 -27.14 12.86 4.62
C PRO A 668 -27.43 14.33 4.29
N PHE A 669 -28.60 14.87 4.67
CA PHE A 669 -29.07 16.21 4.32
C PHE A 669 -29.02 17.20 5.48
N GLU A 670 -28.47 16.84 6.64
CA GLU A 670 -28.43 17.72 7.82
C GLU A 670 -27.74 19.06 7.52
N ASN A 671 -26.67 19.03 6.71
CA ASN A 671 -25.94 20.23 6.24
C ASN A 671 -26.63 20.99 5.09
N LEU A 672 -27.87 20.61 4.72
CA LEU A 672 -28.72 21.31 3.77
C LEU A 672 -29.87 22.07 4.44
N LYS A 673 -30.13 21.86 5.74
CA LYS A 673 -31.28 22.41 6.47
C LYS A 673 -31.25 23.93 6.64
N ASP A 674 -30.09 24.56 6.46
CA ASP A 674 -29.91 26.02 6.51
C ASP A 674 -29.82 26.66 5.10
N ILE A 675 -29.94 25.89 4.02
CA ILE A 675 -29.79 26.37 2.64
C ILE A 675 -31.11 26.97 2.13
N PRO A 676 -31.15 28.27 1.75
CA PRO A 676 -32.31 28.86 1.10
C PRO A 676 -32.66 28.13 -0.21
N GLY A 677 -33.94 27.80 -0.39
CA GLY A 677 -34.43 27.04 -1.54
C GLY A 677 -34.42 25.52 -1.36
N VAL A 678 -33.79 24.97 -0.30
CA VAL A 678 -33.98 23.57 0.10
C VAL A 678 -35.19 23.46 1.03
N PHE A 679 -36.07 22.52 0.74
CA PHE A 679 -37.28 22.24 1.50
C PHE A 679 -37.35 20.76 1.84
N PHE A 680 -37.85 20.48 3.04
CA PHE A 680 -38.15 19.13 3.48
C PHE A 680 -39.66 18.90 3.49
N ARG A 681 -40.06 17.68 3.09
CA ARG A 681 -41.42 17.16 3.22
C ARG A 681 -41.71 16.83 4.69
N GLN A 682 -42.93 17.12 5.15
CA GLN A 682 -43.37 16.79 6.51
C GLN A 682 -43.94 15.36 6.56
N ASP A 683 -43.87 14.68 7.71
CA ASP A 683 -44.19 13.24 7.82
C ASP A 683 -45.60 12.85 7.32
N ASP A 684 -46.62 13.63 7.71
CA ASP A 684 -48.02 13.44 7.30
C ASP A 684 -48.39 14.14 5.97
N GLU A 685 -47.45 14.84 5.33
CA GLU A 685 -47.71 15.62 4.12
C GLU A 685 -47.68 14.73 2.87
N SER A 686 -48.67 14.86 1.98
CA SER A 686 -48.67 14.14 0.69
C SER A 686 -47.67 14.78 -0.27
N LEU A 687 -47.13 14.00 -1.22
CA LEU A 687 -46.16 14.54 -2.18
C LEU A 687 -46.79 15.62 -3.07
N GLU A 688 -48.09 15.51 -3.37
CA GLU A 688 -48.86 16.54 -4.06
C GLU A 688 -48.87 17.86 -3.27
N ALA A 689 -49.18 17.82 -1.97
CA ALA A 689 -49.20 19.01 -1.11
C ALA A 689 -47.81 19.65 -0.92
N ALA A 690 -46.76 18.81 -0.78
CA ALA A 690 -45.38 19.28 -0.66
C ALA A 690 -44.90 19.98 -1.95
N LEU A 691 -45.23 19.45 -3.14
CA LEU A 691 -44.93 20.08 -4.42
C LEU A 691 -45.62 21.44 -4.54
N ASP A 692 -46.91 21.53 -4.24
CA ASP A 692 -47.67 22.78 -4.32
C ASP A 692 -47.11 23.84 -3.35
N ARG A 693 -46.85 23.46 -2.08
CA ARG A 693 -46.22 24.33 -1.06
C ARG A 693 -44.87 24.89 -1.52
N VAL A 694 -44.02 24.06 -2.11
CA VAL A 694 -42.66 24.46 -2.54
C VAL A 694 -42.69 25.32 -3.81
N LEU A 695 -43.66 25.11 -4.72
CA LEU A 695 -43.83 25.90 -5.93
C LEU A 695 -44.52 27.27 -5.70
N GLU A 696 -45.21 27.42 -4.58
CA GLU A 696 -45.79 28.70 -4.12
C GLU A 696 -44.88 29.46 -3.14
N SER A 697 -43.86 28.80 -2.58
CA SER A 697 -42.87 29.44 -1.71
C SER A 697 -41.97 30.39 -2.49
N ALA A 698 -41.91 31.66 -2.05
CA ALA A 698 -40.98 32.63 -2.62
C ALA A 698 -39.53 32.30 -2.22
N ILE A 699 -38.67 32.02 -3.21
CA ILE A 699 -37.23 31.79 -3.02
C ILE A 699 -36.42 33.02 -3.48
N ASP A 700 -35.42 33.38 -2.70
CA ASP A 700 -34.40 34.36 -3.09
C ASP A 700 -33.34 33.65 -3.94
N LYS A 701 -33.48 33.76 -5.26
CA LYS A 701 -32.58 33.09 -6.23
C LYS A 701 -31.14 33.58 -6.18
N GLU A 702 -30.92 34.86 -5.84
CA GLU A 702 -29.56 35.39 -5.66
C GLU A 702 -28.91 34.71 -4.45
N ARG A 703 -29.65 34.58 -3.34
CA ARG A 703 -29.17 33.89 -2.14
C ARG A 703 -28.99 32.37 -2.33
N VAL A 704 -29.83 31.72 -3.15
CA VAL A 704 -29.59 30.32 -3.56
C VAL A 704 -28.27 30.21 -4.33
N ARG A 705 -28.04 31.10 -5.30
CA ARG A 705 -26.80 31.13 -6.12
C ARG A 705 -25.56 31.42 -5.28
N GLU A 706 -25.60 32.35 -4.33
CA GLU A 706 -24.51 32.58 -3.36
C GLU A 706 -24.20 31.33 -2.53
N THR A 707 -25.23 30.56 -2.14
CA THR A 707 -25.05 29.34 -1.35
C THR A 707 -24.47 28.20 -2.19
N PHE A 708 -24.85 28.10 -3.48
CA PHE A 708 -24.16 27.26 -4.45
C PHE A 708 -22.68 27.66 -4.59
N LEU A 709 -22.40 28.94 -4.87
CA LEU A 709 -21.04 29.46 -5.12
C LEU A 709 -20.09 29.26 -3.93
N SER A 710 -20.61 29.20 -2.70
CA SER A 710 -19.82 29.00 -1.47
C SER A 710 -19.73 27.54 -0.99
N ARG A 711 -20.64 26.64 -1.41
CA ARG A 711 -20.70 25.24 -0.92
C ARG A 711 -20.57 24.16 -1.99
N PHE A 712 -20.98 24.42 -3.23
CA PHE A 712 -21.14 23.42 -4.30
C PHE A 712 -20.52 23.83 -5.65
N SER A 713 -19.74 24.91 -5.70
CA SER A 713 -18.91 25.29 -6.84
C SER A 713 -17.58 24.52 -6.87
N HIS A 714 -16.94 24.40 -8.04
CA HIS A 714 -15.61 23.81 -8.16
C HIS A 714 -14.58 24.63 -7.37
N SER A 715 -14.61 25.97 -7.45
CA SER A 715 -13.70 26.81 -6.66
C SER A 715 -13.87 26.62 -5.15
N SER A 716 -15.10 26.43 -4.64
CA SER A 716 -15.31 26.21 -3.20
C SER A 716 -14.71 24.90 -2.71
N ASN A 717 -14.76 23.84 -3.52
CA ASN A 717 -14.12 22.57 -3.20
C ASN A 717 -12.59 22.63 -3.40
N ALA A 718 -12.10 23.31 -4.44
CA ALA A 718 -10.68 23.53 -4.66
C ALA A 718 -10.01 24.24 -3.46
N MET A 719 -10.67 25.26 -2.88
CA MET A 719 -10.20 25.93 -1.67
C MET A 719 -10.15 24.99 -0.44
N ARG A 720 -11.10 24.05 -0.30
CA ARG A 720 -11.07 23.03 0.77
C ARG A 720 -9.88 22.08 0.60
N VAL A 721 -9.66 21.59 -0.63
CA VAL A 721 -8.56 20.66 -0.97
C VAL A 721 -7.19 21.31 -0.78
N SER A 722 -6.99 22.56 -1.25
CA SER A 722 -5.72 23.27 -1.05
C SER A 722 -5.37 23.37 0.44
N ALA A 723 -6.33 23.80 1.27
CA ALA A 723 -6.11 23.94 2.71
C ALA A 723 -5.72 22.61 3.40
N MET A 724 -6.25 21.47 2.94
CA MET A 724 -5.83 20.14 3.41
C MET A 724 -4.37 19.84 3.00
N THR A 725 -3.99 20.11 1.75
CA THR A 725 -2.61 19.87 1.28
C THR A 725 -1.57 20.82 1.89
N ASP A 726 -1.92 22.09 2.12
CA ASP A 726 -1.02 23.10 2.68
C ASP A 726 -0.78 22.91 4.19
N THR A 727 -1.78 22.41 4.91
CA THR A 727 -1.62 22.00 6.32
C THR A 727 -0.86 20.67 6.44
N GLY A 728 -1.08 19.75 5.49
CA GLY A 728 -0.34 18.49 5.37
C GLY A 728 1.17 18.69 5.36
N ARG A 729 1.71 19.61 4.53
CA ARG A 729 3.15 19.87 4.38
C ARG A 729 3.94 20.23 5.66
N ARG A 730 3.26 20.53 6.79
CA ARG A 730 3.91 20.80 8.08
C ARG A 730 4.01 19.57 9.00
N ARG A 731 3.37 18.47 8.66
CA ARG A 731 3.64 17.14 9.20
C ARG A 731 4.43 16.37 8.14
N ALA A 732 5.53 15.73 8.52
CA ALA A 732 6.11 14.71 7.64
C ALA A 732 5.05 13.61 7.43
N SER A 733 4.85 13.19 6.18
CA SER A 733 3.78 12.27 5.76
C SER A 733 3.63 11.09 6.72
N SER A 734 2.48 10.99 7.38
CA SER A 734 2.23 10.13 8.54
C SER A 734 1.36 8.91 8.23
N PHE A 735 0.85 8.82 7.01
CA PHE A 735 0.11 7.69 6.45
C PHE A 735 0.83 6.38 6.77
N ASP A 736 0.11 5.45 7.40
CA ASP A 736 0.63 4.12 7.76
C ASP A 736 0.67 3.19 6.54
N HIS A 737 1.61 3.51 5.63
CA HIS A 737 1.83 2.74 4.42
C HIS A 737 2.26 1.31 4.76
N ALA A 738 2.88 1.10 5.93
CA ALA A 738 3.38 -0.19 6.36
C ALA A 738 2.28 -1.18 6.72
N THR A 739 1.10 -0.74 7.19
CA THR A 739 -0.06 -1.63 7.37
C THR A 739 -0.97 -1.71 6.15
N ALA A 740 -1.21 -0.61 5.44
CA ALA A 740 -2.16 -0.57 4.32
C ALA A 740 -1.61 -1.16 3.01
N PHE A 741 -0.38 -0.80 2.63
CA PHE A 741 0.21 -1.21 1.36
C PHE A 741 0.31 -2.74 1.20
N PRO A 742 0.79 -3.52 2.19
CA PRO A 742 0.92 -4.97 2.03
C PRO A 742 -0.44 -5.69 2.00
N GLN A 743 -1.48 -5.13 2.63
CA GLN A 743 -2.84 -5.69 2.60
C GLN A 743 -3.43 -5.62 1.18
N ILE A 744 -3.35 -4.45 0.52
CA ILE A 744 -3.86 -4.27 -0.84
C ILE A 744 -2.95 -4.96 -1.88
N MET A 745 -1.64 -4.72 -1.80
CA MET A 745 -0.73 -5.16 -2.86
C MET A 745 -0.35 -6.64 -2.75
N GLY A 746 -0.38 -7.22 -1.54
CA GLY A 746 0.12 -8.58 -1.29
C GLY A 746 1.59 -8.75 -1.65
N ARG A 747 2.37 -7.66 -1.53
CA ARG A 747 3.80 -7.55 -1.82
C ARG A 747 4.50 -7.03 -0.56
N THR A 748 5.75 -7.44 -0.35
CA THR A 748 6.53 -7.14 0.86
C THR A 748 7.71 -6.25 0.49
N SER A 749 7.45 -4.96 0.36
CA SER A 749 8.34 -4.00 -0.31
C SER A 749 9.60 -3.69 0.51
N LYS A 750 10.66 -4.47 0.24
CA LYS A 750 11.99 -4.37 0.86
C LYS A 750 12.61 -2.96 0.80
N HIS A 751 12.17 -2.10 -0.12
CA HIS A 751 12.72 -0.76 -0.32
C HIS A 751 12.17 0.31 0.62
N LEU A 752 11.01 0.11 1.25
CA LEU A 752 10.43 1.12 2.14
C LEU A 752 11.20 1.25 3.46
N ILE A 753 11.66 0.11 4.00
CA ILE A 753 12.23 0.02 5.34
C ILE A 753 13.69 0.51 5.37
N SER A 754 14.46 0.26 4.31
CA SER A 754 15.90 0.56 4.27
C SER A 754 16.27 2.06 4.22
N LYS A 755 15.29 2.96 4.06
CA LYS A 755 15.50 4.42 4.04
C LYS A 755 15.02 5.16 5.30
N ILE A 756 14.17 4.56 6.13
CA ILE A 756 13.46 5.31 7.20
C ILE A 756 14.27 5.39 8.52
N HIS A 757 15.05 4.35 8.86
CA HIS A 757 15.79 4.29 10.14
C HIS A 757 17.30 4.06 9.98
N ARG A 758 18.01 5.06 9.43
CA ARG A 758 19.45 5.27 9.70
C ARG A 758 19.67 6.65 10.31
N LYS A 759 19.31 6.80 11.59
CA LYS A 759 19.84 7.87 12.45
C LYS A 759 21.11 7.39 13.13
N HIS A 760 21.96 8.33 13.54
CA HIS A 760 23.07 8.03 14.44
C HIS A 760 22.52 7.47 15.76
N VAL A 761 23.14 6.39 16.26
CA VAL A 761 22.91 5.91 17.63
C VAL A 761 23.54 6.92 18.57
N ASP A 762 22.76 7.48 19.50
CA ASP A 762 23.27 8.35 20.54
C ASP A 762 23.85 7.49 21.68
N ALA A 763 25.06 7.81 22.13
CA ALA A 763 25.72 7.08 23.22
C ALA A 763 25.04 7.24 24.59
N SER A 764 24.08 8.18 24.72
CA SER A 764 23.26 8.38 25.92
C SER A 764 21.91 7.65 25.91
N GLN A 765 21.55 6.98 24.80
CA GLN A 765 20.25 6.33 24.62
C GLN A 765 20.10 5.06 25.48
N ARG A 766 18.97 4.93 26.19
CA ARG A 766 18.60 3.73 26.98
C ARG A 766 17.55 2.91 26.25
N ASP A 767 17.95 1.78 25.67
CA ASP A 767 17.01 0.77 25.15
C ASP A 767 16.57 -0.24 26.22
N LEU A 768 15.30 -0.65 26.14
CA LEU A 768 14.78 -1.85 26.80
C LEU A 768 14.25 -2.84 25.75
N VAL A 769 14.86 -4.03 25.68
CA VAL A 769 14.29 -5.17 24.95
C VAL A 769 13.26 -5.87 25.82
N ILE A 770 12.09 -6.22 25.28
CA ILE A 770 11.07 -7.01 25.97
C ILE A 770 10.81 -8.28 25.17
N LEU A 771 11.00 -9.43 25.79
CA LEU A 771 10.81 -10.74 25.16
C LEU A 771 9.44 -11.32 25.58
N TRP A 772 8.48 -11.29 24.65
CA TRP A 772 7.09 -11.68 24.89
C TRP A 772 6.89 -13.20 24.69
N LYS A 773 6.05 -13.79 25.54
CA LYS A 773 5.76 -15.25 25.56
C LYS A 773 4.79 -15.74 24.48
N GLN A 774 4.18 -14.81 23.74
CA GLN A 774 3.19 -15.08 22.69
C GLN A 774 3.53 -14.25 21.44
N VAL A 775 2.67 -14.30 20.42
CA VAL A 775 2.82 -13.59 19.13
C VAL A 775 1.88 -12.40 18.96
N ASP A 776 1.17 -12.07 20.03
CA ASP A 776 0.04 -11.15 20.03
C ASP A 776 0.32 -9.85 20.78
N SER A 777 1.58 -9.40 20.83
CA SER A 777 1.90 -8.01 21.19
C SER A 777 1.21 -7.01 20.24
N GLY A 778 0.76 -5.90 20.82
CA GLY A 778 -0.12 -4.90 20.21
C GLY A 778 -1.58 -5.36 20.08
N LEU A 779 -2.10 -6.14 21.05
CA LEU A 779 -3.47 -6.69 20.98
C LEU A 779 -4.23 -6.55 22.32
N PHE A 780 -5.41 -5.93 22.29
CA PHE A 780 -6.30 -5.73 23.44
C PHE A 780 -5.67 -4.99 24.66
N GLY A 781 -4.55 -4.27 24.49
CA GLY A 781 -3.85 -3.61 25.59
C GLY A 781 -3.28 -4.62 26.59
N ARG A 782 -2.40 -5.52 26.14
CA ARG A 782 -1.74 -6.47 27.05
C ARG A 782 -0.87 -5.70 28.06
N ARG A 783 -0.61 -6.29 29.23
CA ARG A 783 0.38 -5.76 30.20
C ARG A 783 1.72 -5.44 29.54
N VAL A 784 2.20 -6.29 28.61
CA VAL A 784 3.45 -6.07 27.88
C VAL A 784 3.41 -4.80 27.00
N ASP A 785 2.27 -4.52 26.36
CA ASP A 785 2.06 -3.33 25.53
C ASP A 785 2.02 -2.08 26.41
N MET A 786 1.22 -2.12 27.49
CA MET A 786 1.02 -0.99 28.40
C MET A 786 2.29 -0.65 29.20
N VAL A 787 3.07 -1.65 29.62
CA VAL A 787 4.39 -1.43 30.24
C VAL A 787 5.35 -0.80 29.25
N ALA A 788 5.41 -1.28 28.00
CA ALA A 788 6.26 -0.70 26.96
C ALA A 788 5.91 0.76 26.65
N GLU A 789 4.63 1.04 26.40
CA GLU A 789 4.14 2.37 26.02
C GLU A 789 4.36 3.41 27.13
N TYR A 790 4.12 3.06 28.39
CA TYR A 790 4.32 3.97 29.52
C TYR A 790 5.80 4.18 29.86
N LEU A 791 6.65 3.14 29.82
CA LEU A 791 8.09 3.29 30.07
C LEU A 791 8.74 4.26 29.08
N VAL A 792 8.27 4.27 27.83
CA VAL A 792 8.66 5.24 26.79
C VAL A 792 8.04 6.62 27.03
N ARG A 793 6.71 6.68 27.16
CA ARG A 793 5.98 7.96 27.25
C ARG A 793 6.39 8.80 28.45
N ASP A 794 6.67 8.14 29.57
CA ASP A 794 7.01 8.80 30.84
C ASP A 794 8.54 8.98 31.02
N GLY A 795 9.35 8.63 30.00
CA GLY A 795 10.78 8.95 29.91
C GLY A 795 11.74 8.03 30.67
N HIS A 796 11.27 6.86 31.11
CA HIS A 796 12.08 5.87 31.83
C HIS A 796 13.06 5.14 30.90
N PHE A 797 12.65 4.89 29.65
CA PHE A 797 13.50 4.40 28.56
C PHE A 797 13.27 5.25 27.31
N ASP A 798 14.32 5.45 26.52
CA ASP A 798 14.26 6.31 25.33
C ASP A 798 13.67 5.55 24.11
N ARG A 799 13.81 4.21 24.12
CA ARG A 799 13.17 3.29 23.18
C ARG A 799 12.91 1.92 23.82
N VAL A 800 11.78 1.30 23.48
CA VAL A 800 11.46 -0.09 23.81
C VAL A 800 11.41 -0.95 22.54
N ILE A 801 11.91 -2.18 22.62
CA ILE A 801 11.99 -3.15 21.51
C ILE A 801 11.29 -4.44 21.93
N ILE A 802 10.06 -4.65 21.48
CA ILE A 802 9.30 -5.89 21.77
C ILE A 802 9.65 -6.94 20.72
N ILE A 803 10.10 -8.11 21.19
CA ILE A 803 10.31 -9.32 20.39
C ILE A 803 9.25 -10.35 20.80
N ASP A 804 8.42 -10.77 19.85
CA ASP A 804 7.50 -11.90 20.05
C ASP A 804 8.23 -13.24 20.13
N HIS A 805 7.59 -14.22 20.77
CA HIS A 805 8.02 -15.61 20.72
C HIS A 805 8.12 -16.12 19.26
N PRO A 806 9.30 -16.57 18.77
CA PRO A 806 9.45 -17.03 17.40
C PRO A 806 8.56 -18.24 17.08
N LEU A 807 7.86 -18.21 15.94
CA LEU A 807 7.07 -19.36 15.49
C LEU A 807 7.92 -20.33 14.68
N SER A 808 7.71 -21.64 14.90
CA SER A 808 8.05 -22.61 13.86
C SER A 808 7.14 -22.38 12.65
N LEU A 809 7.62 -22.66 11.44
CA LEU A 809 6.79 -22.58 10.23
C LEU A 809 5.53 -23.47 10.30
N ALA A 810 5.55 -24.54 11.10
CA ALA A 810 4.35 -25.33 11.40
C ALA A 810 3.33 -24.56 12.27
N GLY A 811 3.79 -23.82 13.29
CA GLY A 811 2.95 -22.94 14.11
C GLY A 811 2.41 -21.73 13.34
N PHE A 812 3.19 -21.17 12.42
CA PHE A 812 2.73 -20.14 11.48
C PHE A 812 1.61 -20.69 10.58
N ARG A 813 1.82 -21.85 9.95
CA ARG A 813 0.81 -22.54 9.12
C ARG A 813 -0.44 -22.99 9.89
N ASP A 814 -0.36 -23.13 11.21
CA ASP A 814 -1.52 -23.37 12.08
C ASP A 814 -2.28 -22.07 12.40
N LEU A 815 -1.57 -20.96 12.60
CA LEU A 815 -2.16 -19.63 12.76
C LEU A 815 -2.95 -19.23 11.50
N GLU A 816 -2.37 -19.37 10.31
CA GLU A 816 -3.05 -19.18 9.01
C GLU A 816 -4.35 -19.99 8.93
N LYS A 817 -4.29 -21.29 9.23
CA LYS A 817 -5.47 -22.17 9.18
C LYS A 817 -6.57 -21.77 10.16
N ARG A 818 -6.22 -21.45 11.40
CA ARG A 818 -7.21 -21.01 12.41
C ARG A 818 -7.83 -19.67 12.03
N ALA A 819 -7.05 -18.75 11.49
CA ALA A 819 -7.55 -17.45 11.06
C ALA A 819 -8.49 -17.55 9.85
N ALA A 820 -8.19 -18.41 8.88
CA ALA A 820 -9.06 -18.69 7.74
C ALA A 820 -10.32 -19.51 8.09
N SER A 821 -10.41 -20.14 9.28
CA SER A 821 -11.53 -21.05 9.66
C SER A 821 -12.33 -20.62 10.89
N MET A 822 -11.88 -19.62 11.65
CA MET A 822 -12.54 -19.16 12.89
C MET A 822 -12.71 -17.62 12.89
N PRO A 823 -13.70 -17.07 12.16
CA PRO A 823 -13.86 -15.62 12.03
C PRO A 823 -14.20 -14.90 13.35
N LEU A 824 -14.79 -15.60 14.31
CA LEU A 824 -15.06 -15.08 15.67
C LEU A 824 -13.87 -15.23 16.64
N SER A 825 -12.70 -15.67 16.15
CA SER A 825 -11.46 -15.72 16.91
C SER A 825 -10.61 -14.46 16.71
N ASN A 826 -9.57 -14.28 17.53
CA ASN A 826 -8.57 -13.24 17.32
C ASN A 826 -7.44 -13.66 16.36
N ALA A 827 -7.52 -14.84 15.72
CA ALA A 827 -6.41 -15.40 14.96
C ALA A 827 -6.04 -14.57 13.72
N SER A 828 -7.01 -13.95 13.05
CA SER A 828 -6.80 -13.08 11.88
C SER A 828 -6.10 -11.77 12.22
N ILE A 829 -6.50 -11.13 13.32
CA ILE A 829 -5.82 -9.92 13.84
C ILE A 829 -4.39 -10.29 14.25
N VAL A 830 -4.20 -11.45 14.89
CA VAL A 830 -2.87 -11.95 15.26
C VAL A 830 -2.01 -12.29 14.04
N LEU A 831 -2.55 -12.91 12.98
CA LEU A 831 -1.79 -13.17 11.75
C LEU A 831 -1.39 -11.87 11.06
N SER A 832 -2.33 -10.94 10.87
CA SER A 832 -2.05 -9.64 10.25
C SER A 832 -0.98 -8.87 11.02
N ARG A 833 -1.10 -8.78 12.36
CA ARG A 833 -0.06 -8.18 13.20
C ARG A 833 1.26 -8.94 13.14
N PHE A 834 1.25 -10.27 13.15
CA PHE A 834 2.47 -11.09 13.08
C PHE A 834 3.20 -10.89 11.75
N VAL A 835 2.49 -10.86 10.62
CA VAL A 835 3.07 -10.59 9.30
C VAL A 835 3.66 -9.19 9.26
N GLY A 836 2.94 -8.16 9.72
CA GLY A 836 3.48 -6.80 9.80
C GLY A 836 4.74 -6.72 10.69
N LYS A 837 4.69 -7.30 11.89
CA LYS A 837 5.85 -7.37 12.80
C LYS A 837 6.99 -8.23 12.26
N TYR A 838 6.76 -9.24 11.42
CA TYR A 838 7.83 -10.03 10.76
C TYR A 838 8.59 -9.22 9.70
N PHE A 839 7.94 -8.19 9.13
CA PHE A 839 8.60 -7.24 8.23
C PHE A 839 9.14 -6.00 8.93
N GLY A 840 8.64 -5.62 10.12
CA GLY A 840 9.00 -4.39 10.84
C GLY A 840 8.00 -3.24 10.63
N HIS A 841 6.79 -3.54 10.17
CA HIS A 841 5.79 -2.53 9.76
C HIS A 841 5.19 -1.72 10.92
N PHE A 842 5.40 -2.12 12.17
CA PHE A 842 4.91 -1.40 13.35
C PHE A 842 6.01 -0.60 14.06
N ASP A 843 7.21 -0.53 13.49
CA ASP A 843 8.38 0.06 14.13
C ASP A 843 8.35 1.59 14.13
N LYS A 844 8.34 2.17 15.32
CA LYS A 844 8.42 3.60 15.61
C LYS A 844 9.76 3.90 16.28
N ALA A 845 10.25 5.13 16.14
CA ALA A 845 11.56 5.55 16.67
C ALA A 845 11.77 5.22 18.17
N SER A 846 10.71 5.20 18.98
CA SER A 846 10.74 4.86 20.41
C SER A 846 10.02 3.55 20.78
N LEU A 847 9.36 2.87 19.84
CA LEU A 847 8.71 1.57 20.08
C LEU A 847 8.81 0.68 18.84
N VAL A 848 9.63 -0.36 18.93
CA VAL A 848 9.89 -1.35 17.87
C VAL A 848 9.14 -2.65 18.21
N GLN A 849 8.53 -3.32 17.23
CA GLN A 849 7.80 -4.58 17.40
C GLN A 849 8.16 -5.59 16.30
N ARG A 850 8.88 -6.65 16.68
CA ARG A 850 9.45 -7.63 15.73
C ARG A 850 9.01 -9.06 16.05
N SER A 851 8.61 -9.81 15.02
CA SER A 851 8.27 -11.24 15.13
C SER A 851 9.19 -12.09 14.24
N PHE A 852 9.46 -13.33 14.61
CA PHE A 852 10.39 -14.22 13.89
C PHE A 852 9.73 -15.55 13.52
N VAL A 853 10.17 -16.15 12.41
CA VAL A 853 9.79 -17.52 11.99
C VAL A 853 11.06 -18.35 11.78
N TYR A 854 11.05 -19.61 12.20
CA TYR A 854 12.13 -20.58 11.97
C TYR A 854 11.62 -21.90 11.37
N SER A 855 12.50 -22.65 10.70
CA SER A 855 12.30 -24.06 10.39
C SER A 855 13.62 -24.82 10.47
N ASN A 856 13.60 -26.00 11.09
CA ASN A 856 14.77 -26.90 11.14
C ASN A 856 14.95 -27.68 9.81
N ARG A 857 14.42 -27.13 8.71
CA ARG A 857 14.57 -27.57 7.31
C ARG A 857 14.81 -26.31 6.48
N SER A 858 15.52 -26.45 5.36
CA SER A 858 15.73 -25.34 4.41
C SER A 858 14.43 -25.01 3.65
N GLU A 859 13.53 -24.29 4.30
CA GLU A 859 12.26 -23.80 3.76
C GLU A 859 12.29 -22.28 3.54
N MET A 860 11.45 -21.80 2.63
CA MET A 860 11.26 -20.39 2.32
C MET A 860 9.91 -19.91 2.87
N LEU A 861 9.85 -18.67 3.37
CA LEU A 861 8.61 -17.95 3.67
C LEU A 861 8.73 -16.52 3.14
N PHE A 862 7.71 -16.05 2.41
CA PHE A 862 7.69 -14.72 1.76
C PHE A 862 8.98 -14.35 1.00
N GLY A 863 9.59 -15.31 0.30
CA GLY A 863 10.84 -15.09 -0.45
C GLY A 863 12.10 -14.89 0.41
N ARG A 864 12.03 -15.16 1.72
CA ARG A 864 13.18 -15.23 2.65
C ARG A 864 13.47 -16.69 2.99
N ARG A 865 14.74 -17.10 3.07
CA ARG A 865 15.15 -18.38 3.68
C ARG A 865 14.87 -18.29 5.18
N LEU A 866 14.25 -19.30 5.76
CA LEU A 866 14.08 -19.37 7.21
C LEU A 866 15.37 -19.82 7.90
N PRO A 867 15.71 -19.23 9.07
CA PRO A 867 16.72 -19.79 9.96
C PRO A 867 16.21 -21.09 10.58
N SER A 868 17.12 -22.00 10.93
CA SER A 868 16.89 -23.02 11.96
C SER A 868 16.78 -22.38 13.34
N PHE A 869 16.27 -23.12 14.34
CA PHE A 869 16.20 -22.62 15.72
C PHE A 869 17.58 -22.15 16.23
N THR A 870 18.64 -22.89 15.92
CA THR A 870 20.03 -22.54 16.25
C THR A 870 20.57 -21.31 15.50
N GLU A 871 19.98 -20.93 14.36
CA GLU A 871 20.32 -19.71 13.62
C GLU A 871 19.51 -18.48 14.12
N LEU A 872 18.59 -18.64 15.10
CA LEU A 872 17.88 -17.52 15.70
C LEU A 872 18.82 -16.54 16.40
N LYS A 873 19.92 -17.00 17.02
CA LYS A 873 20.96 -16.12 17.58
C LYS A 873 21.44 -15.12 16.52
N SER A 874 21.92 -15.61 15.37
CA SER A 874 22.43 -14.77 14.28
C SER A 874 21.34 -13.86 13.71
N SER A 875 20.08 -14.32 13.74
CA SER A 875 18.91 -13.54 13.31
C SER A 875 18.59 -12.39 14.28
N PHE A 876 18.71 -12.60 15.58
CA PHE A 876 18.60 -11.56 16.59
C PHE A 876 19.79 -10.59 16.53
N GLN A 877 21.01 -11.07 16.30
CA GLN A 877 22.19 -10.21 16.11
C GLN A 877 22.00 -9.27 14.91
N ALA A 878 21.68 -9.81 13.74
CA ALA A 878 21.40 -8.99 12.55
C ALA A 878 20.24 -8.00 12.75
N PHE A 879 19.23 -8.34 13.55
CA PHE A 879 18.15 -7.43 13.93
C PHE A 879 18.59 -6.33 14.91
N PHE A 880 19.40 -6.65 15.92
CA PHE A 880 19.97 -5.64 16.84
C PHE A 880 20.96 -4.70 16.13
N ASP A 881 21.68 -5.21 15.11
CA ASP A 881 22.49 -4.40 14.20
C ASP A 881 21.63 -3.55 13.25
N GLU A 882 20.50 -4.07 12.76
CA GLU A 882 19.52 -3.36 11.91
C GLU A 882 18.91 -2.14 12.62
N VAL A 883 18.50 -2.30 13.90
CA VAL A 883 17.88 -1.22 14.68
C VAL A 883 18.89 -0.37 15.46
N GLY A 884 20.17 -0.76 15.50
CA GLY A 884 21.22 -0.10 16.27
C GLY A 884 20.92 -0.11 17.77
N LEU A 885 20.93 -1.29 18.40
CA LEU A 885 20.72 -1.47 19.85
C LEU A 885 21.79 -0.72 20.66
N SER A 886 21.37 0.04 21.68
CA SER A 886 22.26 0.81 22.55
C SER A 886 23.20 -0.08 23.36
N ALA A 887 24.47 0.33 23.51
CA ALA A 887 25.35 -0.24 24.51
C ALA A 887 24.73 -0.03 25.92
N GLY A 888 24.63 -1.09 26.71
CA GLY A 888 23.98 -1.04 28.03
C GLY A 888 22.45 -1.20 28.03
N ALA A 889 21.86 -1.70 26.94
CA ALA A 889 20.45 -2.05 26.89
C ALA A 889 20.01 -2.97 28.04
N SER A 890 18.75 -2.86 28.47
CA SER A 890 18.14 -3.79 29.44
C SER A 890 17.24 -4.82 28.75
N LEU A 891 16.91 -5.91 29.46
CA LEU A 891 16.01 -6.97 28.99
C LEU A 891 14.90 -7.27 30.01
N LEU A 892 13.65 -7.31 29.58
CA LEU A 892 12.50 -7.81 30.36
C LEU A 892 11.93 -9.08 29.72
N VAL A 893 11.86 -10.18 30.48
CA VAL A 893 11.43 -11.50 29.99
C VAL A 893 10.07 -11.87 30.56
N CYS A 894 9.07 -12.07 29.70
CA CYS A 894 7.82 -12.71 30.10
C CYS A 894 8.02 -14.25 30.09
N PRO A 895 7.47 -15.00 31.07
CA PRO A 895 7.84 -16.40 31.27
C PRO A 895 7.33 -17.30 30.16
N TYR A 896 8.07 -18.39 29.96
CA TYR A 896 7.99 -19.29 28.82
C TYR A 896 8.40 -18.67 27.48
N VAL A 897 9.71 -18.57 27.28
CA VAL A 897 10.30 -18.32 25.96
C VAL A 897 11.42 -19.31 25.72
N GLU A 898 11.24 -20.16 24.70
CA GLU A 898 12.16 -21.23 24.33
C GLU A 898 13.53 -20.67 23.85
N CYS A 899 13.53 -19.51 23.18
CA CYS A 899 14.73 -18.90 22.56
C CYS A 899 15.49 -17.89 23.45
N LEU A 900 15.37 -18.00 24.77
CA LEU A 900 16.02 -17.06 25.71
C LEU A 900 17.55 -17.15 25.67
N ASP A 901 18.12 -18.33 25.42
CA ASP A 901 19.56 -18.52 25.24
C ASP A 901 20.08 -17.81 23.99
N GLU A 902 19.39 -17.98 22.86
CA GLU A 902 19.75 -17.39 21.58
C GLU A 902 19.76 -15.85 21.64
N LEU A 903 18.83 -15.25 22.39
CA LEU A 903 18.75 -13.81 22.60
C LEU A 903 19.81 -13.30 23.60
N LEU A 904 20.01 -13.97 24.74
CA LEU A 904 21.08 -13.63 25.70
C LEU A 904 22.49 -13.85 25.12
N ALA A 905 22.62 -14.71 24.11
CA ALA A 905 23.87 -14.92 23.37
C ALA A 905 24.03 -13.99 22.16
N ALA A 906 23.00 -13.21 21.79
CA ALA A 906 23.02 -12.28 20.67
C ALA A 906 23.56 -10.91 21.08
N ALA A 907 23.05 -10.33 22.16
CA ALA A 907 23.43 -9.02 22.69
C ALA A 907 23.87 -9.09 24.17
N LYS A 908 24.62 -8.08 24.62
CA LYS A 908 24.92 -7.88 26.04
C LYS A 908 23.83 -6.99 26.65
N PHE A 909 23.31 -7.41 27.80
CA PHE A 909 22.33 -6.63 28.56
C PHE A 909 22.90 -6.26 29.93
N ASP A 910 22.77 -4.99 30.32
CA ASP A 910 23.27 -4.52 31.61
C ASP A 910 22.34 -4.93 32.74
N ALA A 911 21.03 -4.94 32.53
CA ALA A 911 20.07 -5.51 33.47
C ALA A 911 19.12 -6.48 32.76
N VAL A 912 18.74 -7.54 33.47
CA VAL A 912 17.73 -8.52 33.05
C VAL A 912 16.65 -8.56 34.13
N PHE A 913 15.40 -8.62 33.74
CA PHE A 913 14.22 -8.63 34.60
C PHE A 913 13.22 -9.68 34.09
N ALA A 914 12.28 -10.12 34.94
CA ALA A 914 11.19 -11.00 34.53
C ALA A 914 9.83 -10.48 35.03
N ASP A 915 8.76 -10.67 34.24
CA ASP A 915 7.39 -10.29 34.63
C ASP A 915 6.44 -11.50 34.53
N LEU A 916 6.10 -12.09 35.68
CA LEU A 916 5.35 -13.34 35.78
C LEU A 916 3.84 -13.07 35.87
N ILE A 917 3.18 -13.10 34.72
CA ILE A 917 1.77 -12.71 34.54
C ILE A 917 0.78 -13.85 34.84
N ASP A 918 1.10 -15.06 34.41
CA ASP A 918 0.27 -16.27 34.55
C ASP A 918 1.19 -17.44 34.96
N ASP A 919 0.62 -18.53 35.49
CA ASP A 919 1.34 -19.81 35.66
C ASP A 919 1.08 -20.73 34.45
N GLU A 920 2.01 -20.74 33.49
CA GLU A 920 1.93 -21.55 32.28
C GLU A 920 1.95 -23.06 32.55
N ARG A 921 2.26 -23.50 33.79
CA ARG A 921 2.17 -24.91 34.20
C ARG A 921 0.72 -25.40 34.28
N GLU A 922 -0.25 -24.51 34.52
CA GLU A 922 -1.69 -24.84 34.51
C GLU A 922 -2.20 -25.13 33.08
N PHE A 923 -1.60 -24.53 32.05
CA PHE A 923 -1.96 -24.77 30.64
C PHE A 923 -1.18 -25.95 30.00
N ALA A 924 -0.23 -26.55 30.72
CA ALA A 924 0.61 -27.63 30.21
C ALA A 924 -0.11 -28.99 30.18
N THR A 925 -0.67 -29.33 29.01
CA THR A 925 -1.42 -30.56 28.73
C THR A 925 -0.62 -31.86 28.86
N THR A 926 0.72 -31.81 28.87
CA THR A 926 1.59 -32.97 29.09
C THR A 926 2.61 -32.72 30.20
N GLU A 927 3.01 -33.81 30.86
CA GLU A 927 4.07 -33.82 31.87
C GLU A 927 5.40 -33.26 31.34
N GLU A 928 5.75 -33.62 30.09
CA GLU A 928 6.94 -33.15 29.40
C GLU A 928 6.88 -31.63 29.16
N ARG A 929 5.77 -31.11 28.63
CA ARG A 929 5.61 -29.65 28.43
C ARG A 929 5.67 -28.91 29.75
N ARG A 930 5.12 -29.45 30.85
CA ARG A 930 5.17 -28.80 32.17
C ARG A 930 6.59 -28.69 32.72
N ARG A 931 7.43 -29.71 32.51
CA ARG A 931 8.85 -29.68 32.90
C ARG A 931 9.66 -28.69 32.06
N LEU A 932 9.39 -28.61 30.75
CA LEU A 932 9.98 -27.58 29.88
C LEU A 932 9.57 -26.17 30.32
N VAL A 933 8.30 -26.00 30.73
CA VAL A 933 7.78 -24.74 31.27
C VAL A 933 8.49 -24.37 32.58
N GLU A 934 8.55 -25.29 33.54
CA GLU A 934 9.18 -25.09 34.84
C GLU A 934 10.69 -24.79 34.74
N ALA A 935 11.40 -25.44 33.82
CA ALA A 935 12.79 -25.12 33.51
C ALA A 935 12.96 -23.71 32.92
N SER A 936 12.02 -23.25 32.08
CA SER A 936 12.02 -21.89 31.52
C SER A 936 11.78 -20.82 32.61
N TYR A 937 10.85 -21.06 33.55
CA TYR A 937 10.67 -20.20 34.74
C TYR A 937 11.94 -20.12 35.58
N GLY A 938 12.52 -21.27 35.96
CA GLY A 938 13.76 -21.30 36.74
C GLY A 938 14.91 -20.55 36.06
N LYS A 939 15.00 -20.63 34.72
CA LYS A 939 15.99 -19.88 33.94
C LYS A 939 15.74 -18.37 33.93
N ALA A 940 14.52 -17.93 33.59
CA ALA A 940 14.18 -16.51 33.58
C ALA A 940 14.36 -15.86 34.97
N ILE A 941 13.93 -16.56 36.03
CA ILE A 941 14.06 -16.11 37.42
C ILE A 941 15.54 -16.05 37.87
N SER A 942 16.37 -17.03 37.50
CA SER A 942 17.80 -17.04 37.88
C SER A 942 18.62 -16.00 37.12
N SER A 943 18.35 -15.76 35.83
CA SER A 943 19.04 -14.73 35.04
C SER A 943 18.65 -13.29 35.38
N SER A 944 17.48 -13.07 35.98
CA SER A 944 16.97 -11.73 36.30
C SER A 944 17.62 -11.12 37.55
N SER A 945 17.57 -9.79 37.67
CA SER A 945 17.97 -9.01 38.85
C SER A 945 16.78 -8.82 39.80
N ALA A 946 15.63 -8.38 39.28
CA ALA A 946 14.34 -8.38 39.97
C ALA A 946 13.28 -9.16 39.17
N VAL A 947 12.24 -9.63 39.86
CA VAL A 947 11.12 -10.38 39.30
C VAL A 947 9.80 -9.71 39.69
N PHE A 948 8.97 -9.36 38.72
CA PHE A 948 7.64 -8.80 38.93
C PHE A 948 6.58 -9.92 38.90
N THR A 949 5.52 -9.79 39.69
CA THR A 949 4.29 -10.58 39.56
C THR A 949 3.07 -9.66 39.59
N ASN A 950 1.94 -10.08 39.02
CA ASN A 950 0.72 -9.26 39.01
C ASN A 950 -0.23 -9.50 40.22
N ASN A 951 0.10 -10.44 41.11
CA ASN A 951 -0.66 -10.72 42.33
C ASN A 951 0.18 -11.50 43.38
N GLU A 952 -0.31 -11.53 44.63
CA GLU A 952 0.35 -12.17 45.77
C GLU A 952 0.47 -13.69 45.63
N ARG A 953 -0.59 -14.39 45.19
CA ARG A 953 -0.55 -15.86 44.99
C ARG A 953 0.53 -16.25 43.97
N MET A 954 0.81 -15.42 42.97
CA MET A 954 1.95 -15.63 42.05
C MET A 954 3.30 -15.47 42.75
N ARG A 955 3.46 -14.56 43.70
CA ARG A 955 4.68 -14.46 44.52
C ARG A 955 4.86 -15.71 45.38
N GLU A 956 3.83 -16.12 46.12
CA GLU A 956 3.83 -17.36 46.93
C GLU A 956 4.15 -18.61 46.08
N THR A 957 3.66 -18.64 44.84
CA THR A 957 3.85 -19.77 43.91
C THR A 957 5.29 -19.86 43.37
N PHE A 958 6.01 -18.73 43.23
CA PHE A 958 7.36 -18.67 42.65
C PHE A 958 8.48 -18.33 43.65
N SER A 959 8.17 -18.03 44.92
CA SER A 959 9.16 -17.82 45.99
C SER A 959 9.94 -19.08 46.40
N SER A 960 9.73 -20.21 45.71
CA SER A 960 10.55 -21.42 45.78
C SER A 960 11.70 -21.43 44.76
N PHE A 961 11.70 -20.52 43.78
CA PHE A 961 12.71 -20.45 42.71
C PHE A 961 13.78 -19.37 42.96
N CYS A 962 13.54 -18.41 43.85
CA CYS A 962 14.50 -17.39 44.28
C CYS A 962 14.08 -16.77 45.63
N ASP A 963 14.96 -15.97 46.23
CA ASP A 963 14.70 -15.26 47.47
C ASP A 963 13.48 -14.33 47.35
N ALA A 964 12.58 -14.38 48.34
CA ALA A 964 11.28 -13.68 48.26
C ALA A 964 11.39 -12.15 48.17
N GLU A 965 12.51 -11.56 48.60
CA GLU A 965 12.81 -10.12 48.47
C GLU A 965 13.08 -9.71 47.01
N LYS A 966 13.39 -10.67 46.12
CA LYS A 966 13.57 -10.47 44.67
C LYS A 966 12.24 -10.36 43.92
N ILE A 967 11.11 -10.67 44.57
CA ILE A 967 9.79 -10.81 43.91
C ILE A 967 8.85 -9.68 44.35
N HIS A 968 8.62 -8.74 43.43
CA HIS A 968 7.84 -7.52 43.63
C HIS A 968 6.43 -7.70 43.04
N VAL A 969 5.39 -7.49 43.85
CA VAL A 969 3.99 -7.64 43.41
C VAL A 969 3.48 -6.30 42.86
N VAL A 970 3.48 -6.15 41.53
CA VAL A 970 2.93 -4.98 40.84
C VAL A 970 1.68 -5.38 40.06
N PRO A 971 0.46 -5.12 40.60
CA PRO A 971 -0.81 -5.38 39.93
C PRO A 971 -0.93 -4.77 38.53
N ASN A 972 -1.89 -5.26 37.75
CA ASN A 972 -2.23 -4.63 36.47
C ASN A 972 -2.94 -3.28 36.71
N GLY A 973 -2.74 -2.34 35.79
CA GLY A 973 -3.46 -1.08 35.75
C GLY A 973 -4.65 -1.06 34.79
N VAL A 974 -5.27 0.11 34.68
CA VAL A 974 -6.19 0.52 33.61
C VAL A 974 -5.65 1.78 32.92
N GLU A 975 -6.04 1.98 31.67
CA GLU A 975 -5.87 3.25 30.97
C GLU A 975 -6.79 4.35 31.52
N ARG A 976 -6.47 5.62 31.22
CA ARG A 976 -7.40 6.72 31.48
C ARG A 976 -8.22 7.03 30.24
N HIS A 977 -9.54 6.96 30.36
CA HIS A 977 -10.45 7.16 29.24
C HIS A 977 -11.13 8.52 29.34
N SER A 978 -11.09 9.30 28.25
CA SER A 978 -11.69 10.64 28.15
C SER A 978 -12.37 10.79 26.80
N LEU A 979 -13.27 9.85 26.51
CA LEU A 979 -14.04 9.80 25.27
C LEU A 979 -15.05 10.95 25.21
N SER A 980 -15.10 11.63 24.07
CA SER A 980 -16.19 12.54 23.72
C SER A 980 -17.46 11.78 23.34
N ALA A 981 -18.61 12.46 23.32
CA ALA A 981 -19.90 11.82 23.02
C ALA A 981 -19.95 11.20 21.60
N ASP A 982 -19.21 11.79 20.66
CA ASP A 982 -19.16 11.38 19.24
C ASP A 982 -18.21 10.18 19.02
N GLU A 983 -17.31 9.89 19.96
CA GLU A 983 -16.45 8.71 19.94
C GLU A 983 -17.10 7.44 20.51
N VAL A 984 -18.27 7.54 21.16
CA VAL A 984 -18.94 6.39 21.76
C VAL A 984 -19.69 5.61 20.67
N ILE A 985 -19.16 4.42 20.32
CA ILE A 985 -19.77 3.52 19.33
C ILE A 985 -21.01 2.86 19.96
N ARG A 986 -22.16 3.50 19.80
CA ARG A 986 -23.45 3.01 20.30
C ARG A 986 -23.97 1.86 19.42
N VAL A 987 -23.98 0.65 19.97
CA VAL A 987 -24.67 -0.48 19.35
C VAL A 987 -26.18 -0.20 19.32
N ARG A 988 -26.80 -0.32 18.14
CA ARG A 988 -28.24 -0.08 17.95
C ARG A 988 -29.06 -1.07 18.80
N PRO A 989 -29.94 -0.58 19.71
CA PRO A 989 -30.84 -1.46 20.44
C PRO A 989 -31.81 -2.21 19.53
N SER A 990 -32.08 -3.48 19.86
CA SER A 990 -33.03 -4.38 19.21
C SER A 990 -34.47 -3.88 19.34
N VAL A 991 -34.76 -3.13 20.41
CA VAL A 991 -36.02 -2.41 20.61
C VAL A 991 -35.69 -0.93 20.86
N PRO A 992 -36.31 0.05 20.16
CA PRO A 992 -36.06 1.47 20.39
C PRO A 992 -36.27 1.88 21.85
N GLY A 993 -35.26 2.48 22.47
CA GLY A 993 -35.26 2.83 23.90
C GLY A 993 -35.07 1.66 24.87
N GLY A 994 -34.80 0.45 24.36
CA GLY A 994 -34.37 -0.70 25.17
C GLY A 994 -32.92 -0.57 25.64
N PRO A 995 -32.57 -1.07 26.84
CA PRO A 995 -31.24 -0.89 27.42
C PRO A 995 -30.19 -1.82 26.79
N VAL A 996 -28.95 -1.35 26.77
CA VAL A 996 -27.77 -2.06 26.26
C VAL A 996 -26.98 -2.65 27.44
N ILE A 997 -26.96 -3.98 27.52
CA ILE A 997 -26.25 -4.75 28.55
C ILE A 997 -25.02 -5.37 27.88
N GLY A 998 -23.80 -5.22 28.41
CA GLY A 998 -22.61 -5.62 27.66
C GLY A 998 -21.48 -6.29 28.44
N TYR A 999 -20.71 -7.12 27.74
CA TYR A 999 -19.45 -7.71 28.20
C TYR A 999 -18.35 -7.51 27.14
N VAL A 1000 -17.16 -7.14 27.58
CA VAL A 1000 -15.95 -7.05 26.74
C VAL A 1000 -14.85 -7.94 27.29
N GLY A 1001 -14.42 -8.96 26.55
CA GLY A 1001 -13.29 -9.81 26.92
C GLY A 1001 -13.24 -11.12 26.14
N ASN A 1002 -12.28 -11.99 26.47
CA ASN A 1002 -12.23 -13.33 25.89
C ASN A 1002 -13.50 -14.11 26.28
N LEU A 1003 -14.29 -14.53 25.29
CA LEU A 1003 -15.53 -15.29 25.45
C LEU A 1003 -15.29 -16.81 25.46
N ARG A 1004 -14.29 -17.22 26.23
CA ARG A 1004 -13.84 -18.63 26.35
C ARG A 1004 -14.38 -19.26 27.63
N ASP A 1005 -13.74 -20.32 28.12
CA ASP A 1005 -14.19 -21.24 29.17
C ASP A 1005 -14.54 -20.60 30.53
N ARG A 1006 -14.09 -19.35 30.75
CA ARG A 1006 -14.35 -18.53 31.95
C ARG A 1006 -15.71 -17.82 31.92
N VAL A 1007 -16.39 -17.76 30.77
CA VAL A 1007 -17.68 -17.08 30.60
C VAL A 1007 -18.80 -18.12 30.61
N ASP A 1008 -19.86 -17.88 31.38
CA ASP A 1008 -20.99 -18.79 31.43
C ASP A 1008 -22.09 -18.41 30.41
N ALA A 1009 -22.15 -19.17 29.33
CA ALA A 1009 -23.15 -19.02 28.29
C ALA A 1009 -24.59 -19.27 28.77
N SER A 1010 -24.80 -20.05 29.85
CA SER A 1010 -26.15 -20.34 30.35
C SER A 1010 -26.76 -19.15 31.09
N LEU A 1011 -25.94 -18.41 31.85
CA LEU A 1011 -26.33 -17.12 32.45
C LEU A 1011 -26.77 -16.13 31.35
N ILE A 1012 -25.97 -16.01 30.28
CA ILE A 1012 -26.25 -15.08 29.18
C ILE A 1012 -27.49 -15.50 28.38
N SER A 1013 -27.63 -16.79 28.04
CA SER A 1013 -28.80 -17.29 27.30
C SER A 1013 -30.11 -17.12 28.09
N TYR A 1014 -30.06 -17.32 29.40
CA TYR A 1014 -31.22 -17.11 30.27
C TYR A 1014 -31.57 -15.61 30.41
N LEU A 1015 -30.56 -14.75 30.57
CA LEU A 1015 -30.72 -13.29 30.59
C LEU A 1015 -31.36 -12.78 29.29
N ALA A 1016 -30.83 -13.18 28.13
CA ALA A 1016 -31.33 -12.80 26.80
C ALA A 1016 -32.82 -13.14 26.64
N ARG A 1017 -33.19 -14.39 26.95
CA ARG A 1017 -34.56 -14.91 26.82
C ARG A 1017 -35.52 -14.35 27.86
N THR A 1018 -35.03 -13.82 28.98
CA THR A 1018 -35.87 -13.22 30.04
C THR A 1018 -36.07 -11.71 29.82
N LEU A 1019 -35.12 -11.03 29.18
CA LEU A 1019 -35.18 -9.59 28.87
C LEU A 1019 -35.14 -9.33 27.35
N PRO A 1020 -36.14 -9.79 26.56
CA PRO A 1020 -36.15 -9.62 25.09
C PRO A 1020 -36.24 -8.17 24.61
N HIS A 1021 -36.50 -7.22 25.51
CA HIS A 1021 -36.49 -5.78 25.24
C HIS A 1021 -35.12 -5.11 25.46
N ALA A 1022 -34.14 -5.84 25.98
CA ALA A 1022 -32.78 -5.38 26.21
C ALA A 1022 -31.83 -6.05 25.22
N THR A 1023 -30.82 -5.32 24.76
CA THR A 1023 -29.80 -5.85 23.83
C THR A 1023 -28.57 -6.27 24.60
N ILE A 1024 -28.10 -7.49 24.36
CA ILE A 1024 -26.90 -8.04 25.01
C ILE A 1024 -25.74 -8.02 24.04
N VAL A 1025 -24.73 -7.19 24.31
CA VAL A 1025 -23.54 -7.01 23.47
C VAL A 1025 -22.38 -7.82 24.03
N LEU A 1026 -21.85 -8.74 23.21
CA LEU A 1026 -20.73 -9.61 23.55
C LEU A 1026 -19.54 -9.26 22.65
N VAL A 1027 -18.53 -8.60 23.23
CA VAL A 1027 -17.34 -8.13 22.51
C VAL A 1027 -16.11 -8.97 22.88
N GLY A 1028 -15.42 -9.50 21.87
CA GLY A 1028 -14.18 -10.25 22.01
C GLY A 1028 -14.21 -11.64 21.38
N PRO A 1029 -13.07 -12.36 21.38
CA PRO A 1029 -12.94 -13.62 20.67
C PRO A 1029 -13.59 -14.80 21.41
N THR A 1030 -14.38 -15.60 20.69
CA THR A 1030 -15.00 -16.85 21.18
C THR A 1030 -13.99 -17.98 21.35
N GLY A 1031 -12.96 -18.00 20.50
CA GLY A 1031 -11.95 -19.08 20.47
C GLY A 1031 -12.51 -20.45 20.07
N GLY A 1032 -13.64 -20.50 19.34
CA GLY A 1032 -14.31 -21.76 18.99
C GLY A 1032 -15.23 -22.32 20.09
N ASN A 1033 -15.60 -21.48 21.07
CA ASN A 1033 -16.55 -21.84 22.12
C ASN A 1033 -17.98 -21.88 21.56
N ALA A 1034 -18.38 -23.03 21.01
CA ALA A 1034 -19.67 -23.24 20.37
C ALA A 1034 -20.88 -22.83 21.23
N SER A 1035 -20.80 -22.95 22.56
CA SER A 1035 -21.88 -22.53 23.47
C SER A 1035 -22.05 -21.01 23.58
N ILE A 1036 -21.00 -20.23 23.28
CA ILE A 1036 -21.11 -18.77 23.11
C ILE A 1036 -21.58 -18.43 21.70
N GLU A 1037 -21.06 -19.13 20.69
CA GLU A 1037 -21.40 -18.85 19.27
C GLU A 1037 -22.89 -19.08 19.01
N GLN A 1038 -23.50 -20.09 19.64
CA GLN A 1038 -24.95 -20.33 19.67
C GLN A 1038 -25.78 -19.20 20.32
N LEU A 1039 -25.18 -18.27 21.07
CA LEU A 1039 -25.92 -17.11 21.60
C LEU A 1039 -26.32 -16.13 20.51
N ALA A 1040 -25.60 -16.08 19.38
CA ALA A 1040 -25.93 -15.25 18.23
C ALA A 1040 -27.19 -15.71 17.47
N GLU A 1041 -27.74 -16.89 17.80
CA GLU A 1041 -29.06 -17.34 17.31
C GLU A 1041 -30.24 -16.65 18.04
N ILE A 1042 -29.96 -15.84 19.08
CA ILE A 1042 -30.98 -15.14 19.87
C ILE A 1042 -31.07 -13.68 19.39
N GLU A 1043 -32.26 -13.27 18.94
CA GLU A 1043 -32.55 -11.98 18.27
C GLU A 1043 -32.05 -10.72 18.99
N ASN A 1044 -31.96 -10.75 20.33
CA ASN A 1044 -31.48 -9.64 21.15
C ASN A 1044 -30.01 -9.75 21.60
N VAL A 1045 -29.22 -10.66 21.02
CA VAL A 1045 -27.78 -10.81 21.30
C VAL A 1045 -26.96 -10.34 20.10
N VAL A 1046 -26.00 -9.44 20.34
CA VAL A 1046 -25.04 -8.93 19.35
C VAL A 1046 -23.65 -9.43 19.71
N LEU A 1047 -23.13 -10.39 18.94
CA LEU A 1047 -21.79 -10.95 19.10
C LEU A 1047 -20.84 -10.31 18.07
N THR A 1048 -19.91 -9.46 18.51
CA THR A 1048 -19.07 -8.66 17.58
C THR A 1048 -17.79 -9.38 17.12
N GLY A 1049 -17.44 -10.51 17.75
CA GLY A 1049 -16.12 -11.11 17.59
C GLY A 1049 -15.00 -10.23 18.15
N ALA A 1050 -13.77 -10.44 17.69
CA ALA A 1050 -12.59 -9.69 18.14
C ALA A 1050 -12.51 -8.29 17.50
N LEU A 1051 -12.30 -7.26 18.32
CA LEU A 1051 -12.12 -5.86 17.91
C LEU A 1051 -10.79 -5.29 18.45
N THR A 1052 -10.42 -4.05 18.11
CA THR A 1052 -9.27 -3.39 18.74
C THR A 1052 -9.55 -3.05 20.21
N TYR A 1053 -8.51 -2.68 20.99
CA TYR A 1053 -8.71 -2.21 22.36
C TYR A 1053 -9.58 -0.94 22.40
N GLU A 1054 -9.28 0.00 21.49
CA GLU A 1054 -9.96 1.30 21.35
C GLU A 1054 -11.44 1.11 21.00
N ASP A 1055 -11.77 0.36 19.95
CA ASP A 1055 -13.16 0.07 19.55
C ASP A 1055 -13.92 -0.67 20.65
N SER A 1056 -13.28 -1.65 21.30
CA SER A 1056 -13.90 -2.40 22.39
C SER A 1056 -14.20 -1.53 23.61
N THR A 1057 -13.44 -0.44 23.80
CA THR A 1057 -13.64 0.55 24.87
C THR A 1057 -14.71 1.57 24.47
N ARG A 1058 -14.69 2.06 23.22
CA ARG A 1058 -15.73 2.93 22.64
C ARG A 1058 -17.10 2.28 22.65
N ILE A 1059 -17.18 0.97 22.39
CA ILE A 1059 -18.42 0.18 22.51
C ILE A 1059 -18.81 -0.01 23.99
N ALA A 1060 -17.86 -0.29 24.88
CA ALA A 1060 -18.15 -0.44 26.31
C ALA A 1060 -18.74 0.85 26.93
N ALA A 1061 -18.24 2.01 26.53
CA ALA A 1061 -18.78 3.32 26.93
C ALA A 1061 -20.22 3.57 26.44
N GLY A 1062 -20.73 2.74 25.51
CA GLY A 1062 -22.11 2.75 25.03
C GLY A 1062 -23.06 1.80 25.77
N PHE A 1063 -22.62 1.12 26.84
CA PHE A 1063 -23.46 0.23 27.64
C PHE A 1063 -24.22 1.00 28.74
N ASP A 1064 -25.44 0.59 29.05
CA ASP A 1064 -26.16 1.02 30.27
C ASP A 1064 -25.72 0.21 31.49
N ILE A 1065 -25.39 -1.08 31.29
CA ILE A 1065 -24.88 -1.99 32.34
C ILE A 1065 -23.77 -2.85 31.76
N ALA A 1066 -22.64 -2.92 32.46
CA ALA A 1066 -21.61 -3.92 32.22
C ALA A 1066 -21.89 -5.20 33.04
N ILE A 1067 -21.76 -6.38 32.40
CA ILE A 1067 -21.92 -7.68 33.07
C ILE A 1067 -20.60 -8.45 33.15
N MET A 1068 -20.48 -9.30 34.17
CA MET A 1068 -19.38 -10.24 34.38
C MET A 1068 -19.92 -11.64 34.73
N PRO A 1069 -20.50 -12.37 33.76
CA PRO A 1069 -21.07 -13.71 33.96
C PRO A 1069 -19.96 -14.78 33.97
N HIS A 1070 -19.18 -14.83 35.05
CA HIS A 1070 -18.06 -15.77 35.18
C HIS A 1070 -18.44 -17.05 35.93
N ARG A 1071 -17.96 -18.20 35.45
CA ARG A 1071 -18.07 -19.49 36.15
C ARG A 1071 -17.24 -19.48 37.43
N ILE A 1072 -17.83 -19.87 38.56
CA ILE A 1072 -17.13 -19.85 39.86
C ILE A 1072 -16.28 -21.13 40.00
N ASN A 1073 -14.96 -21.00 39.89
CA ASN A 1073 -13.99 -22.10 40.04
C ASN A 1073 -12.61 -21.62 40.54
N GLU A 1074 -11.70 -22.55 40.88
CA GLU A 1074 -10.37 -22.26 41.44
C GLU A 1074 -9.51 -21.31 40.57
N LEU A 1075 -9.62 -21.41 39.25
CA LEU A 1075 -8.90 -20.58 38.29
C LEU A 1075 -9.45 -19.15 38.24
N THR A 1076 -10.77 -18.96 38.38
CA THR A 1076 -11.35 -17.62 38.59
C THR A 1076 -11.04 -17.07 39.99
N GLY A 1077 -10.81 -17.93 40.98
CA GLY A 1077 -10.38 -17.55 42.33
C GLY A 1077 -8.99 -16.89 42.37
N SER A 1078 -8.13 -17.18 41.38
CA SER A 1078 -6.80 -16.58 41.21
C SER A 1078 -6.84 -15.16 40.63
N MET A 1079 -7.92 -14.75 39.98
CA MET A 1079 -7.87 -13.63 39.03
C MET A 1079 -7.87 -12.26 39.71
N ASN A 1080 -7.15 -11.31 39.09
CA ASN A 1080 -7.37 -9.87 39.25
C ASN A 1080 -8.17 -9.39 38.02
N PRO A 1081 -9.48 -9.10 38.16
CA PRO A 1081 -10.36 -8.93 36.99
C PRO A 1081 -10.24 -7.53 36.37
N LEU A 1082 -9.31 -7.37 35.42
CA LEU A 1082 -9.12 -6.18 34.57
C LEU A 1082 -10.41 -5.51 34.09
N LYS A 1083 -11.45 -6.31 33.80
CA LYS A 1083 -12.74 -5.81 33.28
C LYS A 1083 -13.56 -5.05 34.32
N PHE A 1084 -13.47 -5.41 35.60
CA PHE A 1084 -14.05 -4.62 36.68
C PHE A 1084 -13.44 -3.21 36.70
N VAL A 1085 -12.11 -3.11 36.59
CA VAL A 1085 -11.39 -1.83 36.60
C VAL A 1085 -11.72 -1.00 35.36
N LEU A 1086 -11.76 -1.61 34.17
CA LEU A 1086 -12.20 -0.95 32.92
C LEU A 1086 -13.62 -0.37 33.03
N TYR A 1087 -14.58 -1.16 33.51
CA TYR A 1087 -15.96 -0.70 33.63
C TYR A 1087 -16.12 0.41 34.69
N ARG A 1088 -15.35 0.37 35.78
CA ARG A 1088 -15.31 1.46 36.78
C ARG A 1088 -14.75 2.77 36.22
N GLU A 1089 -13.70 2.71 35.39
CA GLU A 1089 -13.15 3.90 34.72
C GLU A 1089 -14.16 4.51 33.75
N LEU A 1090 -14.88 3.68 33.00
CA LEU A 1090 -15.95 4.12 32.10
C LEU A 1090 -17.25 4.56 32.82
N GLY A 1091 -17.26 4.60 34.16
CA GLY A 1091 -18.43 5.00 34.95
C GLY A 1091 -19.60 4.01 34.90
N LEU A 1092 -19.39 2.78 34.42
CA LEU A 1092 -20.44 1.80 34.16
C LEU A 1092 -20.89 1.07 35.44
N PRO A 1093 -22.20 0.86 35.63
CA PRO A 1093 -22.71 -0.06 36.65
C PRO A 1093 -22.36 -1.50 36.31
N ILE A 1094 -22.03 -2.31 37.33
CA ILE A 1094 -21.52 -3.67 37.14
C ILE A 1094 -22.43 -4.71 37.81
N VAL A 1095 -22.82 -5.75 37.07
CA VAL A 1095 -23.45 -6.96 37.64
C VAL A 1095 -22.55 -8.18 37.38
N SER A 1096 -22.09 -8.82 38.45
CA SER A 1096 -21.09 -9.90 38.41
C SER A 1096 -21.58 -11.14 39.16
N THR A 1097 -21.09 -12.32 38.76
CA THR A 1097 -21.05 -13.46 39.68
C THR A 1097 -20.05 -13.18 40.81
N ALA A 1098 -20.11 -13.92 41.91
CA ALA A 1098 -19.26 -13.71 43.09
C ALA A 1098 -17.80 -14.18 42.90
N VAL A 1099 -17.08 -13.57 41.96
CA VAL A 1099 -15.66 -13.85 41.70
C VAL A 1099 -14.78 -13.30 42.83
N SER A 1100 -13.71 -14.02 43.17
CA SER A 1100 -12.70 -13.58 44.14
C SER A 1100 -11.99 -12.30 43.71
N ASN A 1101 -11.39 -11.59 44.68
CA ASN A 1101 -10.58 -10.38 44.49
C ASN A 1101 -11.28 -9.17 43.85
N LEU A 1102 -12.61 -9.20 43.71
CA LEU A 1102 -13.40 -7.98 43.48
C LEU A 1102 -13.22 -7.05 44.70
N LEU A 1103 -12.73 -5.84 44.43
CA LEU A 1103 -12.17 -4.89 45.40
C LEU A 1103 -13.22 -4.35 46.38
N GLY A 1104 -13.51 -5.13 47.44
CA GLY A 1104 -14.57 -4.83 48.40
C GLY A 1104 -15.95 -5.01 47.78
N GLY A 1105 -16.55 -6.20 47.94
CA GLY A 1105 -17.82 -6.62 47.33
C GLY A 1105 -19.10 -5.89 47.79
N THR A 1106 -19.00 -4.60 48.12
CA THR A 1106 -20.07 -3.71 48.59
C THR A 1106 -20.01 -2.29 47.99
N ALA A 1107 -19.12 -2.04 47.01
CA ALA A 1107 -18.98 -0.72 46.39
C ALA A 1107 -20.27 -0.25 45.67
N GLU A 1108 -20.58 1.05 45.76
CA GLU A 1108 -21.75 1.61 45.06
C GLU A 1108 -21.60 1.42 43.54
N GLY A 1109 -22.71 1.10 42.86
CA GLY A 1109 -22.72 0.76 41.43
C GLY A 1109 -22.37 -0.69 41.09
N VAL A 1110 -22.18 -1.57 42.09
CA VAL A 1110 -21.90 -3.00 41.87
C VAL A 1110 -23.00 -3.87 42.49
N ILE A 1111 -23.43 -4.93 41.78
CA ILE A 1111 -24.24 -6.02 42.34
C ILE A 1111 -23.51 -7.35 42.11
N LEU A 1112 -23.31 -8.09 43.20
CA LEU A 1112 -22.77 -9.46 43.16
C LEU A 1112 -23.91 -10.48 43.27
N THR A 1113 -23.78 -11.58 42.55
CA THR A 1113 -24.78 -12.65 42.43
C THR A 1113 -24.14 -14.03 42.51
N SER A 1114 -24.95 -15.06 42.78
CA SER A 1114 -24.56 -16.46 42.61
C SER A 1114 -24.42 -16.81 41.12
N ASP A 1115 -23.99 -18.04 40.83
CA ASP A 1115 -23.99 -18.64 39.49
C ASP A 1115 -25.37 -19.23 39.09
N ASP A 1116 -26.45 -18.90 39.81
CA ASP A 1116 -27.82 -19.22 39.37
C ASP A 1116 -28.32 -18.19 38.31
N PRO A 1117 -28.85 -18.64 37.15
CA PRO A 1117 -29.32 -17.75 36.09
C PRO A 1117 -30.44 -16.77 36.50
N LYS A 1118 -31.30 -17.13 37.46
CA LYS A 1118 -32.41 -16.28 37.93
C LYS A 1118 -31.90 -15.22 38.89
N GLU A 1119 -30.96 -15.57 39.77
CA GLU A 1119 -30.27 -14.62 40.63
C GLU A 1119 -29.47 -13.59 39.83
N PHE A 1120 -28.69 -14.05 38.84
CA PHE A 1120 -27.93 -13.17 37.94
C PHE A 1120 -28.87 -12.20 37.20
N THR A 1121 -29.94 -12.73 36.60
CA THR A 1121 -30.94 -11.93 35.86
C THR A 1121 -31.70 -10.96 36.79
N ARG A 1122 -32.05 -11.38 38.01
CA ARG A 1122 -32.62 -10.51 39.04
C ARG A 1122 -31.67 -9.37 39.40
N GLY A 1123 -30.36 -9.63 39.48
CA GLY A 1123 -29.33 -8.61 39.68
C GLY A 1123 -29.33 -7.56 38.56
N VAL A 1124 -29.38 -7.99 37.29
CA VAL A 1124 -29.47 -7.08 36.13
C VAL A 1124 -30.77 -6.26 36.16
N SER A 1125 -31.93 -6.88 36.38
CA SER A 1125 -33.20 -6.16 36.50
C SER A 1125 -33.22 -5.15 37.65
N MET A 1126 -32.61 -5.47 38.79
CA MET A 1126 -32.48 -4.55 39.92
C MET A 1126 -31.56 -3.35 39.60
N MET A 1127 -30.49 -3.56 38.82
CA MET A 1127 -29.63 -2.48 38.36
C MET A 1127 -30.35 -1.57 37.34
N LEU A 1128 -31.13 -2.15 36.41
CA LEU A 1128 -31.93 -1.39 35.45
C LEU A 1128 -32.96 -0.48 36.14
N GLU A 1129 -33.63 -0.92 37.20
CA GLU A 1129 -34.54 -0.06 37.95
C GLU A 1129 -33.81 1.05 38.72
N ARG A 1130 -32.66 0.76 39.35
CA ARG A 1130 -31.85 1.80 40.03
C ARG A 1130 -31.32 2.86 39.06
N LEU A 1131 -31.01 2.48 37.81
CA LEU A 1131 -30.62 3.43 36.77
C LEU A 1131 -31.78 4.38 36.43
N LYS A 1132 -33.00 3.86 36.25
CA LYS A 1132 -34.20 4.67 35.99
C LYS A 1132 -34.52 5.66 37.11
N THR A 1133 -34.22 5.32 38.37
CA THR A 1133 -34.43 6.21 39.52
C THR A 1133 -33.25 7.17 39.80
N GLY A 1134 -32.12 7.02 39.10
CA GLY A 1134 -30.90 7.80 39.37
C GLY A 1134 -30.18 7.39 40.66
N GLU A 1135 -30.47 6.19 41.20
CA GLU A 1135 -29.91 5.64 42.44
C GLU A 1135 -28.60 4.86 42.20
N VAL A 1136 -27.86 5.17 41.13
CA VAL A 1136 -26.57 4.55 40.82
C VAL A 1136 -25.50 5.62 40.69
N LYS A 1137 -24.50 5.58 41.58
CA LYS A 1137 -23.23 6.28 41.40
C LYS A 1137 -22.12 5.27 41.23
N VAL A 1138 -21.18 5.59 40.35
CA VAL A 1138 -19.95 4.85 40.14
C VAL A 1138 -18.81 5.82 40.47
N GLU A 1139 -18.17 5.61 41.61
CA GLU A 1139 -17.06 6.46 42.05
C GLU A 1139 -15.80 6.21 41.19
N PRO A 1140 -15.03 7.26 40.84
CA PRO A 1140 -13.76 7.13 40.13
C PRO A 1140 -12.75 6.22 40.85
N LEU A 1141 -11.81 5.67 40.10
CA LEU A 1141 -10.77 4.82 40.66
C LEU A 1141 -9.69 5.63 41.39
N PRO A 1142 -9.17 5.14 42.54
CA PRO A 1142 -7.97 5.69 43.15
C PRO A 1142 -6.77 5.68 42.18
N SER A 1143 -5.86 6.66 42.32
CA SER A 1143 -4.73 6.85 41.39
C SER A 1143 -3.84 5.61 41.20
N GLY A 1144 -3.71 4.76 42.22
CA GLY A 1144 -2.97 3.50 42.17
C GLY A 1144 -3.56 2.40 41.27
N PHE A 1145 -4.70 2.62 40.62
CA PHE A 1145 -5.27 1.66 39.65
C PHE A 1145 -4.89 1.97 38.19
N TYR A 1146 -4.27 3.12 37.90
CA TYR A 1146 -3.86 3.46 36.55
C TYR A 1146 -2.50 2.86 36.17
N TRP A 1147 -2.30 2.57 34.88
CA TRP A 1147 -1.00 2.08 34.38
C TRP A 1147 0.17 3.03 34.70
N SER A 1148 -0.06 4.34 34.82
CA SER A 1148 1.00 5.29 35.23
C SER A 1148 1.55 5.00 36.62
N ALA A 1149 0.70 4.68 37.59
CA ALA A 1149 1.15 4.29 38.92
C ALA A 1149 1.90 2.95 38.90
N ARG A 1150 1.43 1.98 38.11
CA ARG A 1150 2.03 0.64 38.03
C ARG A 1150 3.33 0.59 37.25
N VAL A 1151 3.47 1.41 36.23
CA VAL A 1151 4.69 1.47 35.43
C VAL A 1151 5.74 2.35 36.10
N ALA A 1152 5.36 3.39 36.85
CA ALA A 1152 6.27 4.09 37.75
C ALA A 1152 6.83 3.15 38.84
N GLU A 1153 5.98 2.30 39.45
CA GLU A 1153 6.38 1.28 40.44
C GLU A 1153 7.38 0.27 39.83
N ILE A 1154 7.16 -0.19 38.59
CA ILE A 1154 8.11 -1.04 37.85
C ILE A 1154 9.41 -0.28 37.55
N ALA A 1155 9.32 0.96 37.08
CA ALA A 1155 10.48 1.74 36.64
C ALA A 1155 11.40 2.18 37.79
N GLU A 1156 10.83 2.49 38.96
CA GLU A 1156 11.58 2.76 40.20
C GLU A 1156 12.44 1.55 40.57
N ILE A 1157 11.83 0.36 40.64
CA ILE A 1157 12.52 -0.91 40.90
C ILE A 1157 13.56 -1.23 39.83
N MET A 1158 13.27 -1.00 38.54
CA MET A 1158 14.26 -1.22 37.47
C MET A 1158 15.46 -0.26 37.58
N GLY A 1159 15.21 1.00 37.94
CA GLY A 1159 16.21 2.07 38.06
C GLY A 1159 17.30 1.74 39.09
N GLU A 1160 16.91 1.23 40.26
CA GLU A 1160 17.84 0.79 41.32
C GLU A 1160 18.94 -0.14 40.77
N PHE A 1161 18.57 -1.14 39.96
CA PHE A 1161 19.53 -2.11 39.42
C PHE A 1161 20.35 -1.58 38.25
N THR A 1162 19.85 -0.62 37.46
CA THR A 1162 20.61 -0.02 36.36
C THR A 1162 21.66 0.97 36.87
N ASP A 1163 21.34 1.79 37.87
CA ASP A 1163 22.27 2.82 38.33
C ASP A 1163 23.32 2.28 39.30
N LEU A 1164 22.98 1.29 40.15
CA LEU A 1164 23.96 0.55 40.97
C LEU A 1164 25.02 -0.20 40.14
N LYS A 1165 24.78 -0.43 38.84
CA LYS A 1165 25.80 -0.97 37.93
C LYS A 1165 26.70 0.11 37.35
N LYS A 1166 26.16 1.28 37.00
CA LYS A 1166 26.96 2.43 36.55
C LYS A 1166 27.92 2.90 37.63
N GLU A 1167 27.46 3.05 38.88
CA GLU A 1167 28.32 3.42 40.01
C GLU A 1167 29.48 2.43 40.23
N ARG A 1168 29.25 1.14 39.99
CA ARG A 1168 30.29 0.10 40.06
C ARG A 1168 31.23 0.11 38.87
N GLN A 1169 30.76 0.45 37.67
CA GLN A 1169 31.63 0.60 36.50
C GLN A 1169 32.51 1.85 36.64
N SER A 1170 31.94 3.01 36.97
CA SER A 1170 32.71 4.23 37.20
C SER A 1170 33.69 4.07 38.35
N GLY A 1171 33.31 3.39 39.44
CA GLY A 1171 34.24 3.09 40.55
C GLY A 1171 35.39 2.17 40.15
N LEU A 1172 35.16 1.18 39.27
CA LEU A 1172 36.21 0.32 38.72
C LEU A 1172 37.11 1.04 37.71
N GLU A 1173 36.55 1.97 36.93
CA GLU A 1173 37.31 2.82 36.00
C GLU A 1173 38.15 3.85 36.76
N GLU A 1174 37.63 4.45 37.84
CA GLU A 1174 38.41 5.29 38.76
C GLU A 1174 39.51 4.49 39.49
N GLU A 1175 39.24 3.26 39.95
CA GLU A 1175 40.29 2.39 40.50
C GLU A 1175 41.36 2.04 39.45
N GLN A 1176 40.98 1.84 38.19
CA GLN A 1176 41.92 1.58 37.09
C GLN A 1176 42.70 2.84 36.65
N GLU A 1177 42.11 4.02 36.65
CA GLU A 1177 42.85 5.28 36.46
C GLU A 1177 43.82 5.55 37.64
N GLN A 1178 43.41 5.27 38.87
CA GLN A 1178 44.32 5.35 40.03
C GLN A 1178 45.45 4.32 39.95
N PHE A 1179 45.20 3.11 39.44
CA PHE A 1179 46.25 2.12 39.17
C PHE A 1179 47.20 2.56 38.05
N ASN A 1180 46.69 3.18 36.98
CA ASN A 1180 47.48 3.63 35.82
C ASN A 1180 48.24 4.95 36.08
N THR A 1181 47.74 5.81 36.97
CA THR A 1181 48.43 7.03 37.43
C THR A 1181 49.33 6.82 38.65
N GLY A 1182 49.28 5.61 39.24
CA GLY A 1182 50.12 5.15 40.34
C GLY A 1182 51.62 5.23 40.04
N THR A 1183 52.23 6.36 40.39
CA THR A 1183 53.63 6.66 40.06
C THR A 1183 54.61 5.75 40.80
N PHE A 1184 55.52 5.11 40.07
CA PHE A 1184 56.63 4.32 40.61
C PHE A 1184 57.53 5.17 41.54
N LEU A 1185 57.39 4.98 42.86
CA LEU A 1185 58.35 5.46 43.86
C LEU A 1185 58.49 4.40 44.97
N GLN A 1186 59.74 4.01 45.26
CA GLN A 1186 60.06 2.91 46.17
C GLN A 1186 60.12 3.34 47.64
N ALA A 1187 59.64 2.46 48.52
CA ALA A 1187 60.16 2.24 49.88
C ALA A 1187 60.03 0.76 50.23
#